data_AF-A0A174PPK9-F1
#
_entry.id   AF-A0A174PPK9-F1
#
_cell.length_a   1.000
_cell.length_b   1.000
_cell.length_c   1.000
_cell.angle_alpha   90.00
_cell.angle_beta   90.00
_cell.angle_gamma   90.00
#
_symmetry.space_group_name_H-M   'P 1'
#
loop_
_entity.id
_entity.type
_entity.pdbx_description
1 polymer ?
#
loop_
_entity_poly.entity_id
_entity_poly.type
_entity_poly.pdbx_seq_one_letter_code
_entity_poly.pdbx_strand_id
1 'polypeptide(L)'
;MVPPPGYQDHPDLDLYAYIYRYDYLDRLVYKKLPGCSPSYLVYDAAHRLVFSQDGCQRNDSLWSFFVYDVYGRVVVEGECSNSDKHVRTAGETVVLGTLMEGDTGLAYSGYQSSFDLVDPCVYVVNYYDTYDFRTRNGFSAYNFPEGTVSAIGNLTGSILCTHGSSGFIYSADYYDINKRIVKSLSSRVNGGMDTYATEYSFQGSPLSVLHTHRDSSGYSLTERYTYTYDHSSRLTRVSHQYDNNPSVLLLEHAYDELARLQTDKLDNGIYATDYAYNIRNWLTGIEGGKFSQSLHYTDGLGVPCYNGNISSMTWKSGAGATPRGYKFSYDRLGRLTDAEYGEGPSLSVNTNRFNEQVTGYDKMGNILGLKRYGQTSATGYDVIDDLSLSYAGNRLKKVADRSSTSAFNNGFEFKDGVDLSTEYEYDENGNLTKDLNKNITAIQYNCLNLPSRVMFANGNSISYLYDAAGRKLRTVHFLEGDSVTTDYCGNVVYENGVPQILLTEAGYVSLTDGKYHYYLKDHQGNNRVVVDEEGTVEEVNDYYAFGGLMSTSSRQSVQPYKYNGKELDRKGGLDWYDYGARMYDAALGRFMKTDRFSEKYVSLSPYQYGANNPVNNIDVNGDSIWYTRNGDIVTMHVTAKIFNNSSDNINMARAAKDIVSDIKSTYEGKFEWSDNKTYNLKVDMDLKVATSMKDVENSDHLFVLADSDSKGARGATSMLGGKVMTLASSDFANNNWLSNNLSYNKTFTATHEFGHAIGIITFAESI
;
A
#
# COMPACT_ATOMS: atom_id res chain seq x y z
N MET A 1 24.12 33.52 24.61
CA MET A 1 25.01 33.43 23.44
C MET A 1 24.18 32.99 22.25
N VAL A 2 24.27 33.69 21.13
CA VAL A 2 23.67 33.23 19.86
C VAL A 2 24.63 32.19 19.27
N PRO A 3 24.18 30.99 18.88
CA PRO A 3 25.04 30.03 18.16
C PRO A 3 25.45 30.62 16.80
N PRO A 4 26.72 30.50 16.37
CA PRO A 4 27.14 30.98 15.06
C PRO A 4 26.53 30.13 13.93
N PRO A 5 26.29 30.70 12.74
CA PRO A 5 25.76 29.97 11.58
C PRO A 5 26.82 29.05 10.97
N GLY A 6 26.96 27.85 11.54
CA GLY A 6 27.78 26.78 10.99
C GLY A 6 27.09 26.01 9.87
N TYR A 7 26.87 26.64 8.71
CA TYR A 7 26.69 25.87 7.47
C TYR A 7 28.04 25.25 7.11
N GLN A 8 28.31 24.08 7.65
CA GLN A 8 29.37 23.21 7.17
C GLN A 8 28.77 22.30 6.11
N ASP A 9 29.30 22.39 4.88
CA ASP A 9 29.11 21.37 3.84
C ASP A 9 29.85 20.09 4.28
N HIS A 10 29.31 19.40 5.30
CA HIS A 10 29.79 18.09 5.69
C HIS A 10 29.25 17.09 4.66
N PRO A 11 30.10 16.32 3.96
CA PRO A 11 29.65 15.42 2.89
C PRO A 11 28.62 14.38 3.37
N ASP A 12 28.60 14.08 4.66
CA ASP A 12 27.60 13.20 5.28
C ASP A 12 26.18 13.78 5.29
N LEU A 13 26.00 15.11 5.30
CA LEU A 13 24.67 15.72 5.29
C LEU A 13 23.93 15.40 3.98
N ASP A 14 24.63 15.42 2.85
CA ASP A 14 24.06 15.08 1.55
C ASP A 14 23.67 13.60 1.43
N LEU A 15 24.28 12.74 2.23
CA LEU A 15 24.04 11.29 2.25
C LEU A 15 22.94 10.87 3.24
N TYR A 16 22.78 11.59 4.36
CA TYR A 16 21.99 11.14 5.50
C TYR A 16 20.94 12.14 6.02
N ALA A 17 21.00 13.43 5.65
CA ALA A 17 20.10 14.44 6.20
C ALA A 17 18.91 14.76 5.28
N TYR A 18 17.77 15.05 5.90
CA TYR A 18 16.66 15.75 5.27
C TYR A 18 16.95 17.25 5.35
N ILE A 19 16.84 17.98 4.22
CA ILE A 19 17.15 19.41 4.17
C ILE A 19 15.95 20.18 3.61
N TYR A 20 15.47 21.15 4.38
CA TYR A 20 14.33 22.00 4.05
C TYR A 20 14.75 23.47 4.01
N ARG A 21 14.21 24.25 3.07
CA ARG A 21 14.30 25.71 3.10
C ARG A 21 12.94 26.31 2.77
N TYR A 22 12.60 27.36 3.51
CA TYR A 22 11.31 28.04 3.44
C TYR A 22 11.49 29.45 2.86
N ASP A 23 10.46 29.98 2.23
CA ASP A 23 10.41 31.40 1.84
C ASP A 23 10.02 32.30 3.03
N TYR A 24 9.87 33.60 2.78
CA TYR A 24 9.49 34.59 3.80
C TYR A 24 8.02 34.48 4.27
N LEU A 25 7.26 33.53 3.71
CA LEU A 25 5.86 33.22 4.05
C LEU A 25 5.76 31.83 4.70
N ASP A 26 6.87 31.28 5.18
CA ASP A 26 7.01 29.94 5.78
C ASP A 26 6.54 28.79 4.86
N ARG A 27 6.56 28.99 3.52
CA ARG A 27 6.26 27.94 2.53
C ARG A 27 7.52 27.18 2.14
N LEU A 28 7.42 25.85 2.05
CA LEU A 28 8.55 24.97 1.72
C LEU A 28 8.94 25.09 0.23
N VAL A 29 10.04 25.77 -0.09
CA VAL A 29 10.48 26.01 -1.48
C VAL A 29 11.65 25.13 -1.95
N TYR A 30 12.30 24.44 -1.02
CA TYR A 30 13.40 23.51 -1.27
C TYR A 30 13.30 22.33 -0.32
N LYS A 31 13.39 21.11 -0.85
CA LYS A 31 13.35 19.85 -0.12
C LYS A 31 14.47 18.95 -0.65
N LYS A 32 15.20 18.27 0.22
CA LYS A 32 16.18 17.23 -0.14
C LYS A 32 16.00 16.03 0.79
N LEU A 33 15.89 14.84 0.21
CA LEU A 33 15.86 13.57 0.93
C LEU A 33 17.28 12.96 1.02
N PRO A 34 17.58 12.13 2.03
CA PRO A 34 18.88 11.49 2.19
C PRO A 34 19.33 10.68 0.96
N GLY A 35 20.41 11.10 0.31
CA GLY A 35 20.96 10.44 -0.88
C GLY A 35 20.26 10.78 -2.20
N CYS A 36 19.31 11.73 -2.20
CA CYS A 36 18.65 12.26 -3.40
C CYS A 36 19.15 13.68 -3.70
N SER A 37 19.04 14.10 -4.95
CA SER A 37 19.08 15.50 -5.37
C SER A 37 17.88 16.28 -4.81
N PRO A 38 17.97 17.62 -4.70
CA PRO A 38 16.88 18.40 -4.16
C PRO A 38 15.71 18.57 -5.14
N SER A 39 14.51 18.66 -4.59
CA SER A 39 13.30 19.14 -5.23
C SER A 39 13.06 20.63 -4.92
N TYR A 40 12.64 21.40 -5.92
CA TYR A 40 12.19 22.78 -5.79
C TYR A 40 10.68 22.85 -5.87
N LEU A 41 10.07 23.78 -5.14
CA LEU A 41 8.62 23.99 -5.12
C LEU A 41 8.31 25.48 -5.30
N VAL A 42 7.32 25.80 -6.13
CA VAL A 42 6.91 27.16 -6.46
C VAL A 42 5.40 27.30 -6.31
N TYR A 43 5.01 28.30 -5.52
CA TYR A 43 3.63 28.58 -5.16
C TYR A 43 3.11 29.83 -5.86
N ASP A 44 1.81 29.88 -6.13
CA ASP A 44 1.13 31.08 -6.63
C ASP A 44 0.87 32.12 -5.53
N ALA A 45 0.28 33.26 -5.92
CA ALA A 45 -0.15 34.32 -5.01
C ALA A 45 -1.32 33.92 -4.09
N ALA A 46 -1.97 32.76 -4.34
CA ALA A 46 -2.96 32.14 -3.45
C ALA A 46 -2.35 31.04 -2.56
N HIS A 47 -1.01 30.94 -2.51
CA HIS A 47 -0.24 29.98 -1.71
C HIS A 47 -0.46 28.50 -2.09
N ARG A 48 -0.92 28.22 -3.31
CA ARG A 48 -1.11 26.86 -3.85
C ARG A 48 0.14 26.44 -4.63
N LEU A 49 0.54 25.17 -4.55
CA LEU A 49 1.71 24.66 -5.27
C LEU A 49 1.40 24.61 -6.76
N VAL A 50 2.06 25.41 -7.60
CA VAL A 50 1.81 25.42 -9.05
C VAL A 50 2.92 24.75 -9.83
N PHE A 51 4.17 24.76 -9.35
CA PHE A 51 5.24 23.99 -9.98
C PHE A 51 6.11 23.24 -8.98
N SER A 52 6.58 22.07 -9.37
CA SER A 52 7.66 21.36 -8.68
C SER A 52 8.65 20.74 -9.67
N GLN A 53 9.91 20.63 -9.26
CA GLN A 53 10.97 20.00 -10.05
C GLN A 53 11.92 19.23 -9.14
N ASP A 54 12.02 17.91 -9.34
CA ASP A 54 12.93 17.01 -8.65
C ASP A 54 14.33 16.92 -9.31
N GLY A 55 15.13 15.93 -8.92
CA GLY A 55 16.48 15.73 -9.43
C GLY A 55 16.53 15.30 -10.89
N CYS A 56 15.70 14.33 -11.27
CA CYS A 56 15.64 13.80 -12.63
C CYS A 56 15.00 14.81 -13.59
N GLN A 57 13.86 15.39 -13.22
CA GLN A 57 13.16 16.42 -14.01
C GLN A 57 14.06 17.62 -14.35
N ARG A 58 14.93 18.03 -13.43
CA ARG A 58 15.89 19.12 -13.65
C ARG A 58 16.96 18.80 -14.69
N ASN A 59 17.41 17.55 -14.78
CA ASN A 59 18.34 17.13 -15.83
C ASN A 59 17.67 17.17 -17.21
N ASP A 60 16.38 16.84 -17.27
CA ASP A 60 15.57 16.87 -18.49
C ASP A 60 14.95 18.25 -18.79
N SER A 61 15.21 19.26 -17.95
CA SER A 61 14.67 20.64 -18.03
C SER A 61 13.13 20.73 -17.93
N LEU A 62 12.50 19.79 -17.23
CA LEU A 62 11.07 19.70 -17.00
C LEU A 62 10.66 20.26 -15.63
N TRP A 63 9.41 20.68 -15.53
CA TRP A 63 8.71 21.04 -14.30
C TRP A 63 7.33 20.38 -14.29
N SER A 64 6.98 19.67 -13.21
CA SER A 64 5.58 19.35 -12.93
C SER A 64 4.80 20.65 -12.75
N PHE A 65 3.58 20.72 -13.26
CA PHE A 65 2.68 21.85 -13.09
C PHE A 65 1.31 21.41 -12.53
N PHE A 66 0.66 22.29 -11.78
CA PHE A 66 -0.68 22.10 -11.22
C PHE A 66 -1.55 23.33 -11.49
N VAL A 67 -2.70 23.12 -12.14
CA VAL A 67 -3.68 24.17 -12.47
C VAL A 67 -4.94 23.92 -11.64
N TYR A 68 -5.47 24.99 -11.05
CA TYR A 68 -6.58 24.92 -10.09
C TYR A 68 -7.84 25.62 -10.60
N ASP A 69 -9.02 25.15 -10.21
CA ASP A 69 -10.25 25.92 -10.39
C ASP A 69 -10.36 27.11 -9.41
N VAL A 70 -11.48 27.84 -9.51
CA VAL A 70 -11.82 28.97 -8.64
C VAL A 70 -12.07 28.59 -7.17
N TYR A 71 -12.22 27.30 -6.87
CA TYR A 71 -12.40 26.76 -5.52
C TYR A 71 -11.11 26.16 -4.95
N GLY A 72 -10.02 26.13 -5.72
CA GLY A 72 -8.74 25.58 -5.28
C GLY A 72 -8.59 24.07 -5.46
N ARG A 73 -9.44 23.42 -6.28
CA ARG A 73 -9.31 22.00 -6.66
C ARG A 73 -8.43 21.87 -7.89
N VAL A 74 -7.56 20.85 -7.95
CA VAL A 74 -6.67 20.62 -9.12
C VAL A 74 -7.51 20.13 -10.30
N VAL A 75 -7.52 20.88 -11.40
CA VAL A 75 -8.24 20.54 -12.64
C VAL A 75 -7.34 20.01 -13.74
N VAL A 76 -6.07 20.40 -13.77
CA VAL A 76 -5.07 19.85 -14.71
C VAL A 76 -3.72 19.72 -13.99
N GLU A 77 -3.05 18.59 -14.19
CA GLU A 77 -1.67 18.34 -13.77
C GLU A 77 -0.88 17.72 -14.94
N GLY A 78 0.42 17.98 -14.99
CA GLY A 78 1.29 17.46 -16.04
C GLY A 78 2.73 17.93 -15.88
N GLU A 79 3.52 17.84 -16.96
CA GLU A 79 4.88 18.38 -17.05
C GLU A 79 5.02 19.40 -18.19
N CYS A 80 5.96 20.34 -18.05
CA CYS A 80 6.21 21.40 -19.01
C CYS A 80 7.70 21.81 -19.04
N SER A 81 8.12 22.43 -20.14
CA SER A 81 9.51 22.86 -20.41
C SER A 81 9.74 24.34 -20.07
N ASN A 82 9.00 24.89 -19.10
CA ASN A 82 9.11 26.30 -18.73
C ASN A 82 10.47 26.60 -18.07
N SER A 83 11.17 27.63 -18.55
CA SER A 83 12.42 28.08 -17.90
C SER A 83 12.18 28.56 -16.46
N ASP A 84 13.13 28.36 -15.55
CA ASP A 84 13.02 28.79 -14.16
C ASP A 84 12.64 30.27 -13.99
N LYS A 85 13.12 31.14 -14.90
CA LYS A 85 12.79 32.58 -14.86
C LYS A 85 11.30 32.80 -15.04
N HIS A 86 10.67 32.03 -15.93
CA HIS A 86 9.25 32.07 -16.19
C HIS A 86 8.48 31.41 -15.04
N VAL A 87 8.86 30.20 -14.61
CA VAL A 87 8.24 29.53 -13.46
C VAL A 87 8.20 30.43 -12.22
N ARG A 88 9.25 31.21 -11.95
CA ARG A 88 9.31 32.16 -10.83
C ARG A 88 8.29 33.31 -10.89
N THR A 89 7.72 33.67 -12.05
CA THR A 89 6.65 34.70 -12.11
C THR A 89 5.29 34.19 -11.65
N ALA A 90 5.11 32.87 -11.52
CA ALA A 90 3.87 32.28 -11.01
C ALA A 90 3.50 32.79 -9.60
N GLY A 91 4.50 33.10 -8.76
CA GLY A 91 4.29 33.67 -7.43
C GLY A 91 3.72 35.09 -7.39
N GLU A 92 3.63 35.78 -8.54
CA GLU A 92 3.05 37.12 -8.67
C GLU A 92 1.58 37.11 -9.12
N THR A 93 1.04 35.93 -9.46
CA THR A 93 -0.32 35.77 -10.03
C THR A 93 -1.08 34.64 -9.35
N VAL A 94 -2.39 34.51 -9.60
CA VAL A 94 -3.21 33.37 -9.18
C VAL A 94 -3.46 32.50 -10.40
N VAL A 95 -2.95 31.26 -10.39
CA VAL A 95 -3.04 30.38 -11.57
C VAL A 95 -4.37 29.63 -11.56
N LEU A 96 -5.17 29.85 -12.60
CA LEU A 96 -6.53 29.35 -12.71
C LEU A 96 -6.75 28.60 -14.02
N GLY A 97 -7.40 27.44 -13.91
CA GLY A 97 -7.92 26.67 -15.02
C GLY A 97 -9.34 27.12 -15.34
N THR A 98 -9.53 27.74 -16.49
CA THR A 98 -10.85 28.10 -17.00
C THR A 98 -11.30 27.05 -18.00
N LEU A 99 -12.50 26.51 -17.79
CA LEU A 99 -13.10 25.54 -18.70
C LEU A 99 -13.70 26.28 -19.90
N MET A 100 -13.26 25.91 -21.11
CA MET A 100 -13.63 26.56 -22.36
C MET A 100 -14.85 25.93 -23.04
N GLU A 101 -15.48 26.70 -23.94
CA GLU A 101 -16.50 26.20 -24.86
C GLU A 101 -15.83 25.39 -25.98
N GLY A 102 -16.00 24.07 -25.94
CA GLY A 102 -15.45 23.11 -26.91
C GLY A 102 -14.23 22.32 -26.40
N ASP A 103 -13.58 21.60 -27.33
CA ASP A 103 -12.45 20.70 -27.06
C ASP A 103 -11.07 21.38 -27.11
N THR A 104 -11.01 22.70 -27.04
CA THR A 104 -9.76 23.45 -27.04
C THR A 104 -9.17 23.53 -25.63
N GLY A 105 -7.85 23.71 -25.51
CA GLY A 105 -7.16 23.83 -24.21
C GLY A 105 -5.94 22.93 -24.11
N LEU A 106 -5.39 22.80 -22.91
CA LEU A 106 -4.21 21.98 -22.61
C LEU A 106 -4.48 20.51 -22.99
N ALA A 107 -3.79 20.00 -24.01
CA ALA A 107 -3.94 18.63 -24.53
C ALA A 107 -5.40 18.16 -24.72
N TYR A 108 -6.27 19.04 -25.25
CA TYR A 108 -7.72 18.77 -25.47
C TYR A 108 -8.55 18.52 -24.21
N SER A 109 -8.05 18.87 -23.02
CA SER A 109 -8.76 18.77 -21.73
C SER A 109 -9.98 19.68 -21.57
N GLY A 110 -10.25 20.57 -22.53
CA GLY A 110 -11.23 21.65 -22.35
C GLY A 110 -10.80 22.75 -21.37
N TYR A 111 -9.65 22.63 -20.69
CA TYR A 111 -9.15 23.64 -19.74
C TYR A 111 -8.05 24.51 -20.36
N GLN A 112 -8.17 25.83 -20.17
CA GLN A 112 -7.10 26.80 -20.40
C GLN A 112 -6.49 27.23 -19.05
N SER A 113 -5.16 27.20 -18.95
CA SER A 113 -4.44 27.83 -17.85
C SER A 113 -4.33 29.35 -18.04
N SER A 114 -4.50 30.13 -16.97
CA SER A 114 -4.18 31.57 -16.94
C SER A 114 -2.68 31.89 -16.94
N PHE A 115 -1.84 30.85 -16.86
CA PHE A 115 -0.39 30.93 -16.90
C PHE A 115 0.16 30.15 -18.10
N ASP A 116 1.05 30.76 -18.88
CA ASP A 116 1.61 30.18 -20.09
C ASP A 116 2.53 28.98 -19.77
N LEU A 117 2.15 27.80 -20.26
CA LEU A 117 2.93 26.57 -20.17
C LEU A 117 3.64 26.31 -21.51
N VAL A 118 4.93 25.99 -21.47
CA VAL A 118 5.76 25.66 -22.64
C VAL A 118 5.77 24.15 -22.82
N ASP A 119 5.40 23.69 -24.02
CA ASP A 119 5.31 22.28 -24.42
C ASP A 119 4.64 21.35 -23.36
N PRO A 120 3.43 21.69 -22.85
CA PRO A 120 2.80 20.95 -21.77
C PRO A 120 2.37 19.54 -22.17
N CYS A 121 2.86 18.54 -21.44
CA CYS A 121 2.35 17.18 -21.44
C CYS A 121 1.37 17.02 -20.27
N VAL A 122 0.08 16.78 -20.54
CA VAL A 122 -0.94 16.64 -19.49
C VAL A 122 -1.02 15.19 -19.01
N TYR A 123 -0.98 15.01 -17.69
CA TYR A 123 -1.08 13.71 -17.03
C TYR A 123 -2.45 13.47 -16.39
N VAL A 124 -3.01 14.47 -15.71
CA VAL A 124 -4.32 14.37 -15.07
C VAL A 124 -5.20 15.52 -15.52
N VAL A 125 -6.46 15.23 -15.82
CA VAL A 125 -7.55 16.19 -15.95
C VAL A 125 -8.66 15.79 -15.00
N ASN A 126 -9.20 16.72 -14.22
CA ASN A 126 -10.33 16.49 -13.33
C ASN A 126 -11.49 17.43 -13.70
N TYR A 127 -12.68 16.87 -13.85
CA TYR A 127 -13.93 17.60 -14.01
C TYR A 127 -14.75 17.47 -12.73
N TYR A 128 -15.34 18.58 -12.31
CA TYR A 128 -16.12 18.66 -11.08
C TYR A 128 -17.55 19.15 -11.36
N ASP A 129 -18.43 18.89 -10.40
CA ASP A 129 -19.78 19.46 -10.22
C ASP A 129 -20.85 19.09 -11.27
N THR A 130 -20.50 18.97 -12.54
CA THR A 130 -21.42 18.67 -13.66
C THR A 130 -20.90 17.54 -14.55
N TYR A 131 -21.75 17.04 -15.45
CA TYR A 131 -21.41 16.00 -16.43
C TYR A 131 -21.30 16.56 -17.85
N ASP A 132 -21.03 17.86 -18.00
CA ASP A 132 -20.97 18.52 -19.31
C ASP A 132 -19.71 18.14 -20.10
N PHE A 133 -18.69 17.59 -19.42
CA PHE A 133 -17.48 17.05 -20.04
C PHE A 133 -17.72 15.83 -20.93
N ARG A 134 -18.87 15.16 -20.83
CA ARG A 134 -19.15 13.89 -21.56
C ARG A 134 -19.29 14.04 -23.07
N THR A 135 -19.44 15.27 -23.55
CA THR A 135 -19.45 15.60 -24.99
C THR A 135 -18.07 15.96 -25.53
N ARG A 136 -17.03 15.98 -24.67
CA ARG A 136 -15.64 16.29 -25.06
C ARG A 136 -14.92 15.11 -25.68
N ASN A 137 -13.87 15.41 -26.44
CA ASN A 137 -12.98 14.41 -27.02
C ASN A 137 -12.54 13.34 -26.01
N GLY A 138 -12.67 12.07 -26.43
CA GLY A 138 -12.41 10.89 -25.60
C GLY A 138 -13.61 10.42 -24.78
N PHE A 139 -14.54 11.32 -24.40
CA PHE A 139 -15.82 10.94 -23.83
C PHE A 139 -16.88 10.78 -24.94
N SER A 140 -17.53 9.61 -24.98
CA SER A 140 -18.68 9.37 -25.83
C SER A 140 -19.94 9.33 -24.98
N ALA A 141 -20.96 10.13 -25.32
CA ALA A 141 -22.26 10.13 -24.64
C ALA A 141 -22.99 8.76 -24.68
N TYR A 142 -22.58 7.85 -25.57
CA TYR A 142 -23.06 6.46 -25.59
C TYR A 142 -22.44 5.61 -24.46
N ASN A 143 -21.13 5.78 -24.21
CA ASN A 143 -20.43 5.06 -23.15
C ASN A 143 -20.66 5.73 -21.78
N PHE A 144 -20.66 7.06 -21.75
CA PHE A 144 -20.80 7.89 -20.54
C PHE A 144 -22.18 8.58 -20.52
N PRO A 145 -23.19 8.00 -19.83
CA PRO A 145 -24.57 8.48 -19.84
C PRO A 145 -24.75 9.80 -19.07
N GLU A 146 -25.96 10.36 -19.07
CA GLU A 146 -26.24 11.59 -18.32
C GLU A 146 -26.31 11.32 -16.81
N GLY A 147 -25.84 12.28 -16.00
CA GLY A 147 -26.09 12.27 -14.57
C GLY A 147 -27.55 12.64 -14.26
N THR A 148 -28.24 11.81 -13.50
CA THR A 148 -29.65 12.04 -13.10
C THR A 148 -29.80 12.87 -11.82
N VAL A 149 -28.69 13.14 -11.12
CA VAL A 149 -28.64 13.86 -9.84
C VAL A 149 -27.51 14.88 -9.85
N SER A 150 -27.70 16.00 -9.13
CA SER A 150 -26.69 17.05 -8.96
C SER A 150 -25.42 16.50 -8.30
N ALA A 151 -24.28 16.66 -8.97
CA ALA A 151 -22.97 16.26 -8.47
C ALA A 151 -22.14 17.42 -7.90
N ILE A 152 -22.71 18.63 -7.78
CA ILE A 152 -22.05 19.83 -7.19
C ILE A 152 -21.32 19.45 -5.89
N GLY A 153 -20.05 19.87 -5.82
CA GLY A 153 -19.07 19.58 -4.77
C GLY A 153 -18.09 18.45 -5.11
N ASN A 154 -18.39 17.59 -6.09
CA ASN A 154 -17.72 16.29 -6.28
C ASN A 154 -16.96 16.20 -7.61
N LEU A 155 -15.99 15.30 -7.68
CA LEU A 155 -15.31 14.88 -8.91
C LEU A 155 -16.27 14.06 -9.78
N THR A 156 -16.62 14.52 -10.97
CA THR A 156 -17.60 13.86 -11.84
C THR A 156 -16.96 13.06 -12.97
N GLY A 157 -15.72 13.38 -13.34
CA GLY A 157 -14.94 12.59 -14.27
C GLY A 157 -13.48 13.01 -14.34
N SER A 158 -12.66 12.17 -14.96
CA SER A 158 -11.23 12.42 -15.09
C SER A 158 -10.63 11.82 -16.36
N ILE A 159 -9.47 12.35 -16.76
CA ILE A 159 -8.62 11.80 -17.80
C ILE A 159 -7.25 11.55 -17.17
N LEU A 160 -6.74 10.32 -17.25
CA LEU A 160 -5.41 9.94 -16.78
C LEU A 160 -4.55 9.51 -17.98
N CYS A 161 -3.38 10.12 -18.15
CA CYS A 161 -2.40 9.67 -19.13
C CYS A 161 -1.88 8.27 -18.78
N THR A 162 -1.48 7.50 -19.79
CA THR A 162 -0.77 6.23 -19.61
C THR A 162 0.73 6.44 -19.81
N HIS A 163 1.47 6.50 -18.71
CA HIS A 163 2.89 6.82 -18.68
C HIS A 163 3.73 5.93 -19.61
N GLY A 164 4.46 6.54 -20.54
CA GLY A 164 5.24 5.81 -21.56
C GLY A 164 4.47 5.48 -22.85
N SER A 165 3.23 5.96 -22.99
CA SER A 165 2.45 5.88 -24.23
C SER A 165 1.69 7.19 -24.51
N SER A 166 1.05 7.29 -25.68
CA SER A 166 0.17 8.42 -26.04
C SER A 166 -1.31 8.19 -25.68
N GLY A 167 -1.61 7.13 -24.94
CA GLY A 167 -2.97 6.75 -24.55
C GLY A 167 -3.46 7.41 -23.27
N PHE A 168 -4.78 7.46 -23.11
CA PHE A 168 -5.46 8.00 -21.93
C PHE A 168 -6.55 7.03 -21.43
N ILE A 169 -6.77 7.05 -20.12
CA ILE A 169 -7.89 6.42 -19.44
C ILE A 169 -8.92 7.50 -19.11
N TYR A 170 -10.16 7.31 -19.54
CA TYR A 170 -11.27 8.24 -19.34
C TYR A 170 -12.24 7.63 -18.35
N SER A 171 -12.57 8.35 -17.28
CA SER A 171 -13.49 7.85 -16.26
C SER A 171 -14.54 8.87 -15.83
N ALA A 172 -15.67 8.38 -15.33
CA ALA A 172 -16.77 9.19 -14.84
C ALA A 172 -17.48 8.52 -13.66
N ASP A 173 -17.84 9.32 -12.66
CA ASP A 173 -18.44 8.91 -11.39
C ASP A 173 -19.81 9.53 -11.20
N TYR A 174 -20.81 8.70 -10.89
CA TYR A 174 -22.21 9.07 -10.87
C TYR A 174 -22.82 8.93 -9.48
N TYR A 175 -23.40 10.02 -9.01
CA TYR A 175 -23.79 10.21 -7.62
C TYR A 175 -25.30 10.01 -7.39
N ASP A 176 -25.67 9.52 -6.21
CA ASP A 176 -27.03 9.63 -5.69
C ASP A 176 -27.27 10.97 -4.96
N ILE A 177 -28.49 11.15 -4.45
CA ILE A 177 -28.89 12.38 -3.72
C ILE A 177 -28.08 12.61 -2.43
N ASN A 178 -27.43 11.57 -1.90
CA ASN A 178 -26.60 11.60 -0.70
C ASN A 178 -25.10 11.72 -1.03
N LYS A 179 -24.74 11.99 -2.30
CA LYS A 179 -23.35 12.08 -2.79
C LYS A 179 -22.54 10.78 -2.65
N ARG A 180 -23.20 9.62 -2.59
CA ARG A 180 -22.57 8.31 -2.72
C ARG A 180 -22.51 7.95 -4.20
N ILE A 181 -21.43 7.31 -4.67
CA ILE A 181 -21.32 6.92 -6.07
C ILE A 181 -22.07 5.61 -6.32
N VAL A 182 -23.13 5.68 -7.11
CA VAL A 182 -23.95 4.53 -7.52
C VAL A 182 -23.50 3.93 -8.84
N LYS A 183 -22.64 4.61 -9.62
CA LYS A 183 -22.03 4.05 -10.82
C LYS A 183 -20.67 4.70 -11.11
N SER A 184 -19.65 3.90 -11.45
CA SER A 184 -18.39 4.36 -12.01
C SER A 184 -18.18 3.73 -13.37
N LEU A 185 -17.61 4.46 -14.32
CA LEU A 185 -17.18 3.92 -15.61
C LEU A 185 -15.75 4.33 -15.88
N SER A 186 -14.97 3.45 -16.50
CA SER A 186 -13.60 3.73 -16.96
C SER A 186 -13.35 3.07 -18.31
N SER A 187 -12.64 3.75 -19.21
CA SER A 187 -12.02 3.08 -20.36
C SER A 187 -10.82 2.23 -19.92
N ARG A 188 -10.30 1.40 -20.82
CA ARG A 188 -9.18 0.49 -20.57
C ARG A 188 -8.08 0.64 -21.63
N VAL A 189 -6.84 0.27 -21.25
CA VAL A 189 -5.67 0.27 -22.16
C VAL A 189 -5.85 -0.63 -23.39
N ASN A 190 -6.67 -1.67 -23.28
CA ASN A 190 -7.02 -2.59 -24.37
C ASN A 190 -8.24 -2.15 -25.20
N GLY A 191 -8.73 -0.91 -25.03
CA GLY A 191 -9.86 -0.35 -25.80
C GLY A 191 -11.25 -0.76 -25.31
N GLY A 192 -11.35 -1.50 -24.20
CA GLY A 192 -12.63 -1.81 -23.54
C GLY A 192 -13.12 -0.72 -22.57
N MET A 193 -14.22 -1.03 -21.89
CA MET A 193 -14.80 -0.26 -20.78
C MET A 193 -15.04 -1.18 -19.58
N ASP A 194 -14.71 -0.72 -18.38
CA ASP A 194 -15.20 -1.26 -17.11
C ASP A 194 -16.37 -0.39 -16.60
N THR A 195 -17.33 -1.02 -15.92
CA THR A 195 -18.47 -0.32 -15.29
C THR A 195 -18.81 -0.97 -13.97
N TYR A 196 -18.72 -0.21 -12.88
CA TYR A 196 -19.25 -0.58 -11.57
C TYR A 196 -20.63 0.07 -11.38
N ALA A 197 -21.58 -0.65 -10.80
CA ALA A 197 -22.85 -0.11 -10.33
C ALA A 197 -23.13 -0.64 -8.92
N THR A 198 -23.38 0.26 -7.97
CA THR A 198 -23.51 -0.04 -6.55
C THR A 198 -24.90 0.28 -6.05
N GLU A 199 -25.58 -0.72 -5.52
CA GLU A 199 -26.83 -0.59 -4.78
C GLU A 199 -26.50 -0.48 -3.28
N TYR A 200 -27.05 0.51 -2.60
CA TYR A 200 -26.79 0.77 -1.18
C TYR A 200 -28.01 0.46 -0.31
N SER A 201 -27.74 0.02 0.92
CA SER A 201 -28.74 0.01 1.98
C SER A 201 -29.18 1.44 2.35
N PHE A 202 -30.28 1.54 3.09
CA PHE A 202 -30.68 2.80 3.74
C PHE A 202 -29.54 3.38 4.60
N GLN A 203 -28.72 2.50 5.21
CA GLN A 203 -27.59 2.82 6.08
C GLN A 203 -26.25 3.05 5.36
N GLY A 204 -26.22 3.12 4.02
CA GLY A 204 -25.00 3.45 3.28
C GLY A 204 -24.03 2.30 3.03
N SER A 205 -24.19 1.13 3.67
CA SER A 205 -23.44 -0.08 3.30
C SER A 205 -23.86 -0.58 1.91
N PRO A 206 -22.93 -0.98 1.01
CA PRO A 206 -23.25 -1.63 -0.27
C PRO A 206 -24.06 -2.92 -0.06
N LEU A 207 -25.15 -3.12 -0.79
CA LEU A 207 -25.92 -4.38 -0.80
C LEU A 207 -25.58 -5.24 -2.01
N SER A 208 -25.36 -4.62 -3.17
CA SER A 208 -24.83 -5.31 -4.36
C SER A 208 -23.90 -4.39 -5.13
N VAL A 209 -22.83 -4.97 -5.68
CA VAL A 209 -21.95 -4.33 -6.65
C VAL A 209 -21.97 -5.19 -7.91
N LEU A 210 -22.46 -4.62 -9.00
CA LEU A 210 -22.36 -5.19 -10.34
C LEU A 210 -21.15 -4.57 -11.03
N HIS A 211 -20.19 -5.38 -11.44
CA HIS A 211 -19.08 -4.97 -12.28
C HIS A 211 -19.23 -5.61 -13.68
N THR A 212 -18.90 -4.86 -14.72
CA THR A 212 -19.07 -5.29 -16.12
C THR A 212 -17.88 -4.87 -16.94
N HIS A 213 -17.19 -5.87 -17.49
CA HIS A 213 -15.99 -5.78 -18.29
C HIS A 213 -16.33 -5.92 -19.78
N ARG A 214 -16.59 -4.81 -20.48
CA ARG A 214 -16.86 -4.82 -21.92
C ARG A 214 -15.57 -4.66 -22.72
N ASP A 215 -15.20 -5.62 -23.55
CA ASP A 215 -14.04 -5.50 -24.44
C ASP A 215 -14.32 -4.62 -25.67
N SER A 216 -13.31 -4.42 -26.53
CA SER A 216 -13.44 -3.64 -27.76
C SER A 216 -14.31 -4.29 -28.84
N SER A 217 -14.64 -5.58 -28.72
CA SER A 217 -15.56 -6.30 -29.62
C SER A 217 -17.02 -6.15 -29.19
N GLY A 218 -17.26 -5.77 -27.94
CA GLY A 218 -18.58 -5.69 -27.30
C GLY A 218 -18.93 -6.91 -26.45
N TYR A 219 -18.10 -7.97 -26.44
CA TYR A 219 -18.23 -9.05 -25.46
C TYR A 219 -18.10 -8.46 -24.05
N SER A 220 -18.92 -8.94 -23.12
CA SER A 220 -19.02 -8.40 -21.77
C SER A 220 -19.00 -9.55 -20.76
N LEU A 221 -17.92 -9.66 -20.00
CA LEU A 221 -17.87 -10.47 -18.77
C LEU A 221 -18.50 -9.65 -17.65
N THR A 222 -19.42 -10.24 -16.91
CA THR A 222 -20.15 -9.58 -15.82
C THR A 222 -19.84 -10.28 -14.50
N GLU A 223 -19.72 -9.55 -13.41
CA GLU A 223 -19.66 -10.13 -12.06
C GLU A 223 -20.56 -9.34 -11.10
N ARG A 224 -21.17 -10.03 -10.15
CA ARG A 224 -22.03 -9.44 -9.13
C ARG A 224 -21.63 -9.94 -7.76
N TYR A 225 -21.25 -9.00 -6.91
CA TYR A 225 -21.14 -9.20 -5.46
C TYR A 225 -22.47 -8.83 -4.81
N THR A 226 -22.85 -9.57 -3.77
CA THR A 226 -24.01 -9.31 -2.92
C THR A 226 -23.57 -9.47 -1.47
N TYR A 227 -23.81 -8.45 -0.65
CA TYR A 227 -23.30 -8.34 0.71
C TYR A 227 -24.46 -8.42 1.71
N THR A 228 -24.30 -9.22 2.77
CA THR A 228 -25.19 -9.17 3.93
C THR A 228 -24.46 -8.69 5.17
N TYR A 229 -25.18 -8.01 6.05
CA TYR A 229 -24.66 -7.48 7.30
C TYR A 229 -25.50 -7.97 8.47
N ASP A 230 -24.93 -7.99 9.67
CA ASP A 230 -25.70 -8.16 10.89
C ASP A 230 -26.38 -6.85 11.34
N HIS A 231 -27.11 -6.92 12.47
CA HIS A 231 -27.77 -5.76 13.09
C HIS A 231 -26.82 -4.63 13.54
N SER A 232 -25.50 -4.86 13.50
CA SER A 232 -24.47 -3.90 13.89
C SER A 232 -23.68 -3.39 12.69
N SER A 233 -24.18 -3.65 11.47
CA SER A 233 -23.57 -3.27 10.19
C SER A 233 -22.21 -3.91 9.91
N ARG A 234 -21.88 -5.03 10.58
CA ARG A 234 -20.68 -5.83 10.29
C ARG A 234 -20.98 -6.79 9.13
N LEU A 235 -20.04 -6.95 8.20
CA LEU A 235 -20.20 -7.79 7.01
C LEU A 235 -20.27 -9.27 7.41
N THR A 236 -21.38 -9.95 7.17
CA THR A 236 -21.55 -11.37 7.53
C THR A 236 -21.40 -12.32 6.35
N ARG A 237 -21.74 -11.91 5.13
CA ARG A 237 -21.60 -12.76 3.94
C ARG A 237 -21.29 -11.95 2.70
N VAL A 238 -20.51 -12.56 1.79
CA VAL A 238 -20.40 -12.12 0.41
C VAL A 238 -20.70 -13.27 -0.53
N SER A 239 -21.66 -13.06 -1.42
CA SER A 239 -21.96 -13.96 -2.54
C SER A 239 -21.48 -13.33 -3.84
N HIS A 240 -20.82 -14.13 -4.68
CA HIS A 240 -20.34 -13.75 -6.00
C HIS A 240 -21.06 -14.55 -7.08
N GLN A 241 -21.24 -13.95 -8.24
CA GLN A 241 -21.75 -14.60 -9.44
C GLN A 241 -21.05 -13.95 -10.63
N TYR A 242 -20.47 -14.73 -11.54
CA TYR A 242 -19.97 -14.22 -12.82
C TYR A 242 -20.78 -14.76 -14.00
N ASP A 243 -21.05 -13.90 -14.98
CA ASP A 243 -22.02 -14.06 -16.05
C ASP A 243 -23.35 -14.66 -15.56
N ASN A 244 -23.75 -15.81 -16.12
CA ASN A 244 -24.97 -16.52 -15.76
C ASN A 244 -24.69 -17.81 -14.96
N ASN A 245 -23.47 -17.95 -14.42
CA ASN A 245 -23.10 -19.11 -13.60
C ASN A 245 -23.86 -19.12 -12.27
N PRO A 246 -23.91 -20.26 -11.56
CA PRO A 246 -24.45 -20.29 -10.20
C PRO A 246 -23.75 -19.28 -9.28
N SER A 247 -24.49 -18.63 -8.40
CA SER A 247 -23.88 -17.80 -7.37
C SER A 247 -23.24 -18.68 -6.30
N VAL A 248 -22.02 -18.30 -5.91
CA VAL A 248 -21.22 -18.94 -4.86
C VAL A 248 -21.18 -18.01 -3.65
N LEU A 249 -21.40 -18.54 -2.45
CA LEU A 249 -21.09 -17.83 -1.21
C LEU A 249 -19.57 -17.87 -1.02
N LEU A 250 -18.86 -16.81 -1.45
CA LEU A 250 -17.40 -16.73 -1.32
C LEU A 250 -16.95 -16.73 0.13
N LEU A 251 -17.71 -16.06 0.99
CA LEU A 251 -17.29 -15.62 2.31
C LEU A 251 -18.47 -15.65 3.27
N GLU A 252 -18.31 -16.29 4.44
CA GLU A 252 -19.21 -16.17 5.59
C GLU A 252 -18.40 -15.90 6.87
N HIS A 253 -18.61 -14.72 7.44
CA HIS A 253 -18.00 -14.29 8.70
C HIS A 253 -18.95 -14.50 9.90
N ALA A 254 -18.40 -15.04 10.98
CA ALA A 254 -18.95 -14.94 12.32
C ALA A 254 -18.04 -14.07 13.19
N TYR A 255 -18.64 -13.28 14.10
CA TYR A 255 -17.90 -12.40 15.00
C TYR A 255 -18.18 -12.77 16.46
N ASP A 256 -17.18 -12.59 17.32
CA ASP A 256 -17.35 -12.77 18.76
C ASP A 256 -18.10 -11.59 19.43
N GLU A 257 -18.34 -11.72 20.74
CA GLU A 257 -19.00 -10.70 21.56
C GLU A 257 -18.23 -9.37 21.64
N LEU A 258 -16.94 -9.35 21.28
CA LEU A 258 -16.09 -8.17 21.21
C LEU A 258 -15.95 -7.61 19.78
N ALA A 259 -16.75 -8.14 18.83
CA ALA A 259 -16.76 -7.80 17.42
C ALA A 259 -15.47 -8.10 16.64
N ARG A 260 -14.66 -9.05 17.11
CA ARG A 260 -13.52 -9.59 16.37
C ARG A 260 -13.99 -10.74 15.48
N LEU A 261 -13.34 -10.95 14.34
CA LEU A 261 -13.64 -12.08 13.44
C LEU A 261 -13.37 -13.38 14.19
N GLN A 262 -14.39 -14.21 14.43
CA GLN A 262 -14.27 -15.46 15.17
C GLN A 262 -14.06 -16.65 14.24
N THR A 263 -14.85 -16.72 13.17
CA THR A 263 -14.77 -17.74 12.15
C THR A 263 -14.95 -17.08 10.80
N ASP A 264 -14.11 -17.45 9.84
CA ASP A 264 -14.34 -17.18 8.43
C ASP A 264 -14.59 -18.50 7.70
N LYS A 265 -15.44 -18.48 6.67
CA LYS A 265 -15.69 -19.66 5.85
C LYS A 265 -15.70 -19.32 4.38
N LEU A 266 -14.89 -20.04 3.61
CA LEU A 266 -14.85 -19.93 2.16
C LEU A 266 -15.70 -21.01 1.49
N ASP A 267 -16.12 -20.73 0.26
CA ASP A 267 -16.86 -21.61 -0.65
C ASP A 267 -18.05 -22.32 0.00
N ASN A 268 -19.17 -21.60 0.15
CA ASN A 268 -20.43 -22.15 0.67
C ASN A 268 -20.30 -22.81 2.06
N GLY A 269 -19.23 -22.51 2.81
CA GLY A 269 -18.93 -23.08 4.12
C GLY A 269 -17.99 -24.28 4.12
N ILE A 270 -17.39 -24.67 2.98
CA ILE A 270 -16.47 -25.81 2.85
C ILE A 270 -15.20 -25.60 3.69
N TYR A 271 -14.62 -24.39 3.66
CA TYR A 271 -13.36 -24.09 4.33
C TYR A 271 -13.55 -23.16 5.51
N ALA A 272 -13.88 -23.73 6.68
CA ALA A 272 -13.88 -22.97 7.93
C ALA A 272 -12.44 -22.72 8.43
N THR A 273 -12.20 -21.49 8.88
CA THR A 273 -10.99 -21.02 9.56
C THR A 273 -11.41 -20.29 10.83
N ASP A 274 -11.04 -20.82 11.99
CA ASP A 274 -11.32 -20.21 13.29
C ASP A 274 -10.15 -19.35 13.75
N TYR A 275 -10.45 -18.21 14.37
CA TYR A 275 -9.49 -17.24 14.87
C TYR A 275 -9.57 -17.13 16.40
N ALA A 276 -8.41 -17.18 17.06
CA ALA A 276 -8.28 -17.08 18.51
C ALA A 276 -7.47 -15.83 18.88
N TYR A 277 -7.84 -15.19 20.00
CA TYR A 277 -7.21 -13.95 20.47
C TYR A 277 -6.93 -14.00 21.97
N ASN A 278 -5.92 -13.25 22.42
CA ASN A 278 -5.71 -12.98 23.84
C ASN A 278 -6.59 -11.83 24.37
N ILE A 279 -6.45 -11.50 25.66
CA ILE A 279 -7.18 -10.40 26.32
C ILE A 279 -6.76 -8.98 25.88
N ARG A 280 -5.71 -8.86 25.05
CA ARG A 280 -5.26 -7.60 24.42
C ARG A 280 -5.68 -7.52 22.94
N ASN A 281 -6.60 -8.36 22.50
CA ASN A 281 -7.03 -8.50 21.10
C ASN A 281 -5.91 -8.88 20.10
N TRP A 282 -4.76 -9.35 20.56
CA TRP A 282 -3.76 -9.92 19.66
C TRP A 282 -4.20 -11.31 19.22
N LEU A 283 -4.03 -11.60 17.93
CA LEU A 283 -4.32 -12.90 17.35
C LEU A 283 -3.32 -13.94 17.89
N THR A 284 -3.81 -15.01 18.50
CA THR A 284 -3.00 -16.12 19.04
C THR A 284 -3.13 -17.41 18.22
N GLY A 285 -4.14 -17.52 17.35
CA GLY A 285 -4.32 -18.70 16.53
C GLY A 285 -5.20 -18.48 15.30
N ILE A 286 -4.89 -19.25 14.25
CA ILE A 286 -5.68 -19.45 13.03
C ILE A 286 -5.77 -20.96 12.87
N GLU A 287 -6.94 -21.57 12.89
CA GLU A 287 -7.10 -23.03 12.74
C GLU A 287 -8.10 -23.36 11.62
N GLY A 288 -7.62 -23.99 10.55
CA GLY A 288 -8.43 -24.48 9.44
C GLY A 288 -7.94 -25.81 8.90
N GLY A 289 -8.78 -26.52 8.14
CA GLY A 289 -8.52 -27.92 7.75
C GLY A 289 -7.30 -28.17 6.84
N LYS A 290 -6.72 -27.12 6.24
CA LYS A 290 -5.56 -27.18 5.34
C LYS A 290 -4.43 -26.22 5.72
N PHE A 291 -4.68 -25.27 6.61
CA PHE A 291 -3.67 -24.37 7.16
C PHE A 291 -4.02 -24.09 8.62
N SER A 292 -3.03 -24.16 9.51
CA SER A 292 -3.16 -23.59 10.85
C SER A 292 -1.88 -22.94 11.34
N GLN A 293 -2.02 -21.95 12.21
CA GLN A 293 -0.95 -21.16 12.81
C GLN A 293 -1.27 -20.89 14.28
N SER A 294 -0.25 -20.93 15.14
CA SER A 294 -0.31 -20.45 16.52
C SER A 294 0.77 -19.39 16.72
N LEU A 295 0.40 -18.29 17.35
CA LEU A 295 1.24 -17.14 17.63
C LEU A 295 1.38 -16.96 19.13
N HIS A 296 2.62 -16.79 19.58
CA HIS A 296 2.96 -16.57 20.98
C HIS A 296 3.67 -15.23 21.13
N TYR A 297 3.44 -14.57 22.27
CA TYR A 297 3.98 -13.24 22.56
C TYR A 297 4.69 -13.27 23.91
N THR A 298 3.94 -13.27 25.01
CA THR A 298 4.46 -13.36 26.37
C THR A 298 4.72 -14.79 26.84
N ASP A 299 4.48 -15.76 25.97
CA ASP A 299 4.46 -17.20 26.19
C ASP A 299 5.17 -17.94 25.02
N GLY A 300 4.92 -19.26 24.90
CA GLY A 300 5.43 -20.07 23.79
C GLY A 300 6.87 -20.59 23.98
N LEU A 301 7.56 -20.78 22.85
CA LEU A 301 8.91 -21.37 22.77
C LEU A 301 10.02 -20.33 22.57
N GLY A 302 9.66 -19.10 22.21
CA GLY A 302 10.58 -17.97 22.04
C GLY A 302 10.82 -17.19 23.32
N VAL A 303 11.54 -16.07 23.21
CA VAL A 303 11.76 -15.14 24.33
C VAL A 303 10.50 -14.29 24.55
N PRO A 304 9.89 -14.28 25.76
CA PRO A 304 8.67 -13.51 26.02
C PRO A 304 8.78 -12.03 25.65
N CYS A 305 7.88 -11.59 24.78
CA CYS A 305 7.75 -10.24 24.27
C CYS A 305 6.45 -9.60 24.79
N TYR A 306 6.57 -8.52 25.56
CA TYR A 306 5.44 -7.83 26.21
C TYR A 306 4.93 -6.61 25.43
N ASN A 307 5.62 -6.24 24.34
CA ASN A 307 5.46 -5.02 23.54
C ASN A 307 4.69 -5.22 22.22
N GLY A 308 4.08 -6.39 22.00
CA GLY A 308 3.38 -6.74 20.76
C GLY A 308 4.19 -7.51 19.73
N ASN A 309 5.50 -7.69 19.92
CA ASN A 309 6.27 -8.59 19.06
C ASN A 309 5.88 -10.06 19.31
N ILE A 310 5.70 -10.83 18.23
CA ILE A 310 5.57 -12.30 18.28
C ILE A 310 6.92 -12.90 18.71
N SER A 311 6.93 -13.66 19.80
CA SER A 311 8.13 -14.37 20.32
C SER A 311 8.43 -15.64 19.53
N SER A 312 7.39 -16.33 19.10
CA SER A 312 7.48 -17.56 18.32
C SER A 312 6.18 -17.83 17.59
N MET A 313 6.28 -18.49 16.43
CA MET A 313 5.12 -19.00 15.72
C MET A 313 5.30 -20.46 15.33
N THR A 314 4.21 -21.21 15.31
CA THR A 314 4.16 -22.55 14.69
C THR A 314 3.05 -22.55 13.64
N TRP A 315 3.21 -23.34 12.58
CA TRP A 315 2.19 -23.52 11.57
C TRP A 315 2.23 -24.90 10.92
N LYS A 316 1.16 -25.23 10.22
CA LYS A 316 1.01 -26.40 9.34
C LYS A 316 0.42 -25.92 8.02
N SER A 317 0.97 -26.40 6.91
CA SER A 317 0.49 -26.10 5.55
C SER A 317 0.24 -27.42 4.82
N GLY A 318 -0.98 -27.63 4.35
CA GLY A 318 -1.46 -28.92 3.82
C GLY A 318 -1.97 -29.89 4.89
N ALA A 319 -2.77 -30.87 4.47
CA ALA A 319 -3.39 -31.84 5.37
C ALA A 319 -2.36 -32.78 6.02
N GLY A 320 -2.44 -32.96 7.34
CA GLY A 320 -1.56 -33.88 8.09
C GLY A 320 -0.10 -33.45 8.22
N ALA A 321 0.24 -32.20 7.87
CA ALA A 321 1.61 -31.70 7.91
C ALA A 321 2.20 -31.69 9.34
N THR A 322 3.50 -32.00 9.43
CA THR A 322 4.27 -31.80 10.67
C THR A 322 4.33 -30.31 11.00
N PRO A 323 4.07 -29.90 12.26
CA PRO A 323 4.24 -28.51 12.68
C PRO A 323 5.66 -28.05 12.38
N ARG A 324 5.80 -26.86 11.80
CA ARG A 324 7.07 -26.16 11.62
C ARG A 324 6.91 -24.74 12.16
N GLY A 325 8.01 -24.05 12.44
CA GLY A 325 7.91 -22.82 13.19
C GLY A 325 9.21 -22.03 13.28
N TYR A 326 9.07 -20.84 13.84
CA TYR A 326 10.17 -19.94 14.14
C TYR A 326 10.15 -19.53 15.62
N LYS A 327 11.34 -19.43 16.23
CA LYS A 327 11.57 -18.61 17.42
C LYS A 327 12.22 -17.32 16.97
N PHE A 328 11.67 -16.18 17.39
CA PHE A 328 12.14 -14.86 16.97
C PHE A 328 12.98 -14.19 18.06
N SER A 329 14.02 -13.47 17.64
CA SER A 329 14.76 -12.53 18.47
C SER A 329 14.77 -11.15 17.84
N TYR A 330 14.80 -10.12 18.68
CA TYR A 330 14.78 -8.73 18.27
C TYR A 330 15.83 -7.92 19.02
N ASP A 331 16.31 -6.84 18.40
CA ASP A 331 17.15 -5.86 19.08
C ASP A 331 16.32 -4.92 19.97
N ARG A 332 17.00 -3.99 20.67
CA ARG A 332 16.36 -3.03 21.58
C ARG A 332 15.48 -1.97 20.89
N LEU A 333 15.49 -1.90 19.56
CA LEU A 333 14.60 -1.06 18.76
C LEU A 333 13.43 -1.87 18.19
N GLY A 334 13.34 -3.16 18.51
CA GLY A 334 12.29 -4.06 18.02
C GLY A 334 12.52 -4.59 16.61
N ARG A 335 13.73 -4.42 16.05
CA ARG A 335 14.10 -4.93 14.71
C ARG A 335 14.47 -6.40 14.81
N LEU A 336 14.10 -7.21 13.81
CA LEU A 336 14.35 -8.65 13.79
C LEU A 336 15.87 -8.94 13.72
N THR A 337 16.40 -9.74 14.64
CA THR A 337 17.78 -10.24 14.54
C THR A 337 17.82 -11.68 14.07
N ASP A 338 16.89 -12.52 14.53
CA ASP A 338 16.91 -13.95 14.27
C ASP A 338 15.50 -14.50 14.10
N ALA A 339 15.32 -15.35 13.09
CA ALA A 339 14.21 -16.26 12.92
C ALA A 339 14.78 -17.70 12.90
N GLU A 340 14.80 -18.36 14.05
CA GLU A 340 15.34 -19.71 14.22
C GLU A 340 14.30 -20.78 13.84
N TYR A 341 14.50 -21.47 12.72
CA TYR A 341 13.57 -22.49 12.23
C TYR A 341 13.66 -23.79 13.03
N GLY A 342 12.52 -24.45 13.21
CA GLY A 342 12.45 -25.84 13.66
C GLY A 342 11.16 -26.54 13.27
N GLU A 343 11.13 -27.85 13.51
CA GLU A 343 9.99 -28.73 13.26
C GLU A 343 9.59 -29.49 14.54
N GLY A 344 8.33 -29.96 14.55
CA GLY A 344 7.70 -30.66 15.66
C GLY A 344 7.18 -29.72 16.76
N PRO A 345 6.46 -30.24 17.77
CA PRO A 345 5.78 -29.44 18.80
C PRO A 345 6.70 -28.56 19.67
N SER A 346 8.01 -28.82 19.67
CA SER A 346 9.02 -28.06 20.44
C SER A 346 10.00 -27.29 19.56
N LEU A 347 9.80 -27.27 18.23
CA LEU A 347 10.71 -26.65 17.25
C LEU A 347 12.20 -27.04 17.42
N SER A 348 12.43 -28.30 17.83
CA SER A 348 13.75 -28.84 18.18
C SER A 348 14.25 -29.93 17.22
N VAL A 349 13.43 -30.29 16.23
CA VAL A 349 13.78 -31.23 15.15
C VAL A 349 14.07 -30.43 13.88
N ASN A 350 14.98 -30.91 13.04
CA ASN A 350 15.27 -30.30 11.72
C ASN A 350 15.55 -28.78 11.80
N THR A 351 16.24 -28.36 12.86
CA THR A 351 16.69 -26.98 13.05
C THR A 351 17.71 -26.60 11.98
N ASN A 352 17.90 -25.29 11.75
CA ASN A 352 18.86 -24.77 10.77
C ASN A 352 18.57 -25.19 9.31
N ARG A 353 17.31 -25.47 8.95
CA ARG A 353 16.89 -25.69 7.56
C ARG A 353 16.53 -24.41 6.80
N PHE A 354 15.84 -23.49 7.49
CA PHE A 354 15.29 -22.26 6.92
C PHE A 354 15.47 -21.08 7.88
N ASN A 355 16.54 -21.07 8.69
CA ASN A 355 16.83 -19.93 9.55
C ASN A 355 17.10 -18.69 8.70
N GLU A 356 16.70 -17.52 9.19
CA GLU A 356 17.07 -16.22 8.65
C GLU A 356 17.60 -15.34 9.79
N GLN A 357 18.78 -14.75 9.62
CA GLN A 357 19.44 -13.94 10.64
C GLN A 357 19.97 -12.64 10.03
N VAL A 358 19.62 -11.51 10.64
CA VAL A 358 20.25 -10.22 10.36
C VAL A 358 21.46 -10.08 11.27
N THR A 359 22.66 -10.18 10.70
CA THR A 359 23.92 -10.19 11.46
C THR A 359 24.33 -8.81 11.99
N GLY A 360 23.68 -7.75 11.50
CA GLY A 360 23.78 -6.41 12.07
C GLY A 360 22.99 -5.37 11.30
N TYR A 361 22.75 -4.23 11.95
CA TYR A 361 22.21 -3.01 11.35
C TYR A 361 23.18 -1.85 11.54
N ASP A 362 23.21 -0.92 10.60
CA ASP A 362 23.87 0.37 10.82
C ASP A 362 23.00 1.32 11.68
N LYS A 363 23.50 2.55 11.88
CA LYS A 363 22.82 3.59 12.66
C LYS A 363 21.54 4.13 12.02
N MET A 364 21.37 3.97 10.71
CA MET A 364 20.18 4.36 9.96
C MET A 364 19.20 3.19 9.80
N GLY A 365 19.57 1.99 10.24
CA GLY A 365 18.75 0.78 10.09
C GLY A 365 18.88 0.12 8.72
N ASN A 366 19.96 0.35 7.98
CA ASN A 366 20.31 -0.50 6.85
C ASN A 366 20.83 -1.86 7.36
N ILE A 367 20.40 -2.96 6.74
CA ILE A 367 20.89 -4.32 7.02
C ILE A 367 22.35 -4.42 6.58
N LEU A 368 23.29 -4.74 7.48
CA LEU A 368 24.72 -4.88 7.17
C LEU A 368 25.11 -6.30 6.74
N GLY A 369 24.28 -7.28 7.09
CA GLY A 369 24.45 -8.65 6.63
C GLY A 369 23.22 -9.50 6.93
N LEU A 370 22.99 -10.48 6.06
CA LEU A 370 21.83 -11.37 6.11
C LEU A 370 22.32 -12.80 5.86
N LYS A 371 22.02 -13.70 6.78
CA LYS A 371 22.42 -15.10 6.70
C LYS A 371 21.20 -15.99 6.63
N ARG A 372 21.12 -16.84 5.61
CA ARG A 372 20.02 -17.80 5.41
C ARG A 372 20.52 -19.22 5.27
N TYR A 373 19.78 -20.13 5.89
CA TYR A 373 19.89 -21.56 5.66
C TYR A 373 18.81 -22.00 4.69
N GLY A 374 19.10 -22.97 3.83
CA GLY A 374 18.17 -23.46 2.83
C GLY A 374 18.46 -24.90 2.42
N GLN A 375 17.61 -25.46 1.57
CA GLN A 375 17.81 -26.80 1.01
C GLN A 375 18.90 -26.76 -0.07
N THR A 376 19.91 -27.63 0.04
CA THR A 376 21.09 -27.68 -0.85
C THR A 376 21.20 -28.99 -1.64
N SER A 377 20.43 -30.01 -1.27
CA SER A 377 20.16 -31.20 -2.10
C SER A 377 18.80 -31.80 -1.78
N ALA A 378 18.45 -32.96 -2.37
CA ALA A 378 17.18 -33.63 -2.10
C ALA A 378 16.88 -33.85 -0.60
N THR A 379 17.92 -34.06 0.22
CA THR A 379 17.82 -34.22 1.69
C THR A 379 18.72 -33.30 2.51
N GLY A 380 19.71 -32.66 1.89
CA GLY A 380 20.68 -31.78 2.54
C GLY A 380 20.19 -30.34 2.67
N TYR A 381 20.63 -29.69 3.75
CA TYR A 381 20.39 -28.29 4.08
C TYR A 381 21.68 -27.70 4.65
N ASP A 382 21.98 -26.46 4.28
CA ASP A 382 23.14 -25.72 4.77
C ASP A 382 22.89 -24.21 4.65
N VAL A 383 23.87 -23.38 5.00
CA VAL A 383 23.90 -21.96 4.64
C VAL A 383 23.84 -21.85 3.12
N ILE A 384 22.82 -21.14 2.61
CA ILE A 384 22.71 -20.76 1.19
C ILE A 384 23.17 -19.32 0.95
N ASP A 385 23.02 -18.45 1.96
CA ASP A 385 23.42 -17.04 1.91
C ASP A 385 24.20 -16.68 3.19
N ASP A 386 25.34 -16.01 3.07
CA ASP A 386 26.06 -15.31 4.15
C ASP A 386 26.49 -13.92 3.65
N LEU A 387 25.48 -13.07 3.47
CA LEU A 387 25.59 -11.79 2.77
C LEU A 387 26.24 -10.72 3.64
N SER A 388 27.12 -9.93 3.04
CA SER A 388 27.63 -8.68 3.59
C SER A 388 27.25 -7.52 2.67
N LEU A 389 26.43 -6.60 3.19
CA LEU A 389 25.87 -5.47 2.45
C LEU A 389 26.63 -4.19 2.80
N SER A 390 26.96 -3.39 1.78
CA SER A 390 27.69 -2.12 1.94
C SER A 390 26.97 -0.98 1.23
N TYR A 391 27.08 0.24 1.77
CA TYR A 391 26.23 1.37 1.41
C TYR A 391 27.00 2.65 1.10
N ALA A 392 26.38 3.55 0.34
CA ALA A 392 26.77 4.95 0.17
C ALA A 392 25.59 5.85 0.58
N GLY A 393 25.62 6.40 1.79
CA GLY A 393 24.41 6.91 2.42
C GLY A 393 23.50 5.75 2.83
N ASN A 394 22.22 5.83 2.47
CA ASN A 394 21.25 4.73 2.59
C ASN A 394 21.09 3.88 1.30
N ARG A 395 21.86 4.20 0.25
CA ARG A 395 21.84 3.49 -1.03
C ARG A 395 22.77 2.28 -0.96
N LEU A 396 22.24 1.08 -1.19
CA LEU A 396 23.03 -0.15 -1.28
C LEU A 396 24.05 0.00 -2.41
N LYS A 397 25.29 -0.40 -2.20
CA LYS A 397 26.42 -0.19 -3.13
C LYS A 397 26.96 -1.51 -3.69
N LYS A 398 27.08 -2.51 -2.82
CA LYS A 398 27.59 -3.87 -3.12
C LYS A 398 27.02 -4.86 -2.12
N VAL A 399 26.81 -6.09 -2.58
CA VAL A 399 26.49 -7.26 -1.75
C VAL A 399 27.49 -8.34 -2.10
N ALA A 400 28.22 -8.85 -1.10
CA ALA A 400 29.10 -10.00 -1.27
C ALA A 400 28.53 -11.19 -0.50
N ASP A 401 28.42 -12.35 -1.14
CA ASP A 401 28.04 -13.60 -0.48
C ASP A 401 29.28 -14.42 -0.11
N ARG A 402 29.34 -14.90 1.14
CA ARG A 402 30.39 -15.81 1.61
C ARG A 402 29.98 -17.28 1.56
N SER A 403 28.72 -17.55 1.25
CA SER A 403 28.24 -18.89 0.94
C SER A 403 28.87 -19.39 -0.35
N SER A 404 29.39 -20.62 -0.33
CA SER A 404 29.80 -21.35 -1.54
C SER A 404 28.75 -22.37 -1.99
N THR A 405 27.56 -22.36 -1.38
CA THR A 405 26.58 -23.44 -1.49
C THR A 405 25.27 -22.90 -2.04
N SER A 406 24.91 -23.29 -3.25
CA SER A 406 23.66 -22.83 -3.89
C SER A 406 22.42 -23.59 -3.40
N ALA A 407 21.26 -22.96 -3.52
CA ALA A 407 19.97 -23.59 -3.22
C ALA A 407 19.61 -24.66 -4.27
N PHE A 408 19.07 -25.77 -3.78
CA PHE A 408 18.75 -26.94 -4.60
C PHE A 408 17.67 -26.62 -5.65
N ASN A 409 17.89 -27.03 -6.90
CA ASN A 409 16.98 -26.83 -8.03
C ASN A 409 16.54 -25.36 -8.20
N ASN A 410 17.50 -24.41 -8.17
CA ASN A 410 17.25 -22.97 -8.28
C ASN A 410 16.19 -22.51 -7.26
N GLY A 411 16.40 -22.90 -5.99
CA GLY A 411 15.61 -22.40 -4.87
C GLY A 411 15.83 -20.90 -4.66
N PHE A 412 15.06 -20.32 -3.74
CA PHE A 412 15.32 -18.94 -3.30
C PHE A 412 16.69 -18.85 -2.61
N GLU A 413 17.51 -17.93 -3.09
CA GLU A 413 18.84 -17.53 -2.62
C GLU A 413 19.18 -16.18 -3.29
N PHE A 414 20.13 -15.43 -2.74
CA PHE A 414 20.79 -14.35 -3.46
C PHE A 414 21.73 -14.94 -4.53
N LYS A 415 22.00 -14.18 -5.60
CA LYS A 415 22.93 -14.56 -6.65
C LYS A 415 24.05 -13.53 -6.73
N ASP A 416 25.16 -13.83 -6.06
CA ASP A 416 26.41 -13.08 -6.22
C ASP A 416 26.97 -13.38 -7.62
N GLY A 417 26.69 -12.46 -8.56
CA GLY A 417 27.01 -12.59 -9.97
C GLY A 417 28.23 -11.77 -10.38
N VAL A 418 28.65 -10.80 -9.57
CA VAL A 418 29.71 -9.84 -9.88
C VAL A 418 30.47 -9.39 -8.63
N ASP A 419 31.80 -9.41 -8.69
CA ASP A 419 32.65 -8.82 -7.65
C ASP A 419 33.21 -7.46 -8.12
N LEU A 420 32.46 -6.38 -7.90
CA LEU A 420 32.86 -5.02 -8.29
C LEU A 420 32.92 -4.08 -7.06
N SER A 421 33.46 -2.87 -7.24
CA SER A 421 33.51 -1.87 -6.17
C SER A 421 32.18 -1.13 -5.96
N THR A 422 31.31 -1.19 -6.98
CA THR A 422 29.93 -0.70 -7.03
C THR A 422 29.17 -1.64 -7.98
N GLU A 423 28.07 -2.22 -7.51
CA GLU A 423 27.22 -3.18 -8.25
C GLU A 423 25.78 -2.67 -8.40
N TYR A 424 25.42 -1.70 -7.56
CA TYR A 424 24.13 -1.04 -7.50
C TYR A 424 24.34 0.45 -7.79
N GLU A 425 23.63 0.99 -8.78
CA GLU A 425 23.63 2.41 -9.14
C GLU A 425 22.23 3.00 -8.95
N TYR A 426 22.14 4.33 -8.82
CA TYR A 426 20.89 5.04 -8.57
C TYR A 426 20.83 6.34 -9.38
N ASP A 427 19.62 6.82 -9.66
CA ASP A 427 19.39 8.13 -10.25
C ASP A 427 19.43 9.28 -9.20
N GLU A 428 19.17 10.49 -9.68
CA GLU A 428 19.11 11.70 -8.86
C GLU A 428 17.93 11.71 -7.86
N ASN A 429 16.89 10.93 -8.09
CA ASN A 429 15.75 10.81 -7.16
C ASN A 429 15.94 9.67 -6.14
N GLY A 430 17.03 8.90 -6.23
CA GLY A 430 17.30 7.78 -5.33
C GLY A 430 16.58 6.49 -5.74
N ASN A 431 16.18 6.35 -7.00
CA ASN A 431 15.69 5.08 -7.53
C ASN A 431 16.87 4.23 -8.03
N LEU A 432 16.82 2.91 -7.82
CA LEU A 432 17.84 1.98 -8.29
C LEU A 432 17.85 1.92 -9.83
N THR A 433 18.97 2.24 -10.47
CA THR A 433 19.13 2.18 -11.94
C THR A 433 19.88 0.96 -12.44
N LYS A 434 20.59 0.22 -11.57
CA LYS A 434 21.27 -1.05 -11.90
C LYS A 434 21.29 -2.01 -10.72
N ASP A 435 21.20 -3.29 -11.01
CA ASP A 435 21.53 -4.41 -10.10
C ASP A 435 22.33 -5.42 -10.92
N LEU A 436 23.65 -5.30 -10.87
CA LEU A 436 24.54 -6.14 -11.68
C LEU A 436 24.54 -7.62 -11.22
N ASN A 437 24.16 -7.90 -9.98
CA ASN A 437 24.03 -9.27 -9.45
C ASN A 437 22.83 -10.00 -10.08
N LYS A 438 21.73 -9.29 -10.34
CA LYS A 438 20.60 -9.78 -11.16
C LYS A 438 20.79 -9.59 -12.67
N ASN A 439 22.00 -9.23 -13.13
CA ASN A 439 22.30 -8.86 -14.53
C ASN A 439 21.49 -7.67 -15.08
N ILE A 440 20.90 -6.83 -14.22
CA ILE A 440 20.11 -5.66 -14.60
C ILE A 440 21.05 -4.49 -14.92
N THR A 441 21.12 -4.13 -16.20
CA THR A 441 22.06 -3.14 -16.74
C THR A 441 21.48 -1.72 -16.83
N ALA A 442 20.15 -1.61 -16.83
CA ALA A 442 19.43 -0.34 -16.73
C ALA A 442 18.01 -0.55 -16.20
N ILE A 443 17.56 0.38 -15.37
CA ILE A 443 16.16 0.56 -14.97
C ILE A 443 15.78 2.00 -15.31
N GLN A 444 14.71 2.17 -16.09
CA GLN A 444 14.12 3.44 -16.46
C GLN A 444 12.89 3.70 -15.57
N TYR A 445 12.61 4.96 -15.28
CA TYR A 445 11.51 5.40 -14.41
C TYR A 445 10.60 6.39 -15.13
N ASN A 446 9.34 6.50 -14.68
CA ASN A 446 8.46 7.62 -15.01
C ASN A 446 8.57 8.75 -13.96
N CYS A 447 7.87 9.87 -14.17
CA CYS A 447 7.86 11.01 -13.24
C CYS A 447 7.29 10.69 -11.84
N LEU A 448 6.49 9.63 -11.71
CA LEU A 448 6.04 9.10 -10.40
C LEU A 448 7.12 8.28 -9.68
N ASN A 449 8.32 8.19 -10.26
CA ASN A 449 9.42 7.36 -9.80
C ASN A 449 9.01 5.87 -9.73
N LEU A 450 8.18 5.38 -10.68
CA LEU A 450 7.85 3.96 -10.84
C LEU A 450 8.65 3.37 -12.03
N PRO A 451 9.17 2.13 -11.94
CA PRO A 451 10.00 1.55 -12.99
C PRO A 451 9.19 1.38 -14.29
N SER A 452 9.52 2.11 -15.34
CA SER A 452 8.88 1.98 -16.66
C SER A 452 9.51 0.86 -17.50
N ARG A 453 10.80 0.56 -17.29
CA ARG A 453 11.50 -0.53 -18.00
C ARG A 453 12.71 -1.06 -17.22
N VAL A 454 12.85 -2.38 -17.16
CA VAL A 454 14.03 -3.10 -16.66
C VAL A 454 14.72 -3.79 -17.83
N MET A 455 16.04 -3.66 -17.94
CA MET A 455 16.85 -4.22 -19.04
C MET A 455 17.96 -5.12 -18.48
N PHE A 456 18.11 -6.31 -19.06
CA PHE A 456 19.07 -7.32 -18.63
C PHE A 456 20.25 -7.44 -19.62
N ALA A 457 21.41 -7.86 -19.12
CA ALA A 457 22.64 -8.00 -19.91
C ALA A 457 22.53 -9.01 -21.08
N ASN A 458 21.63 -9.98 -20.97
CA ASN A 458 21.37 -10.99 -22.01
C ASN A 458 20.41 -10.51 -23.12
N GLY A 459 19.92 -9.27 -23.06
CA GLY A 459 18.96 -8.71 -24.03
C GLY A 459 17.49 -8.89 -23.65
N ASN A 460 17.18 -9.60 -22.57
CA ASN A 460 15.83 -9.63 -22.01
C ASN A 460 15.43 -8.23 -21.49
N SER A 461 14.13 -7.93 -21.49
CA SER A 461 13.63 -6.73 -20.82
C SER A 461 12.20 -6.92 -20.31
N ILE A 462 11.83 -6.15 -19.30
CA ILE A 462 10.47 -6.08 -18.77
C ILE A 462 10.03 -4.62 -18.83
N SER A 463 8.86 -4.34 -19.39
CA SER A 463 8.32 -2.98 -19.53
C SER A 463 7.00 -2.89 -18.80
N TYR A 464 6.77 -1.79 -18.09
CA TYR A 464 5.58 -1.57 -17.27
C TYR A 464 4.87 -0.29 -17.73
N LEU A 465 3.55 -0.35 -17.85
CA LEU A 465 2.68 0.79 -18.13
C LEU A 465 1.87 1.11 -16.88
N TYR A 466 1.83 2.39 -16.52
CA TYR A 466 1.03 2.91 -15.40
C TYR A 466 0.09 4.00 -15.90
N ASP A 467 -1.02 4.23 -15.20
CA ASP A 467 -1.76 5.48 -15.35
C ASP A 467 -1.08 6.65 -14.62
N ALA A 468 -1.68 7.83 -14.68
CA ALA A 468 -1.21 9.03 -14.01
C ALA A 468 -1.37 9.01 -12.48
N ALA A 469 -2.16 8.09 -11.92
CA ALA A 469 -2.26 7.86 -10.47
C ALA A 469 -1.23 6.84 -9.96
N GLY A 470 -0.46 6.20 -10.86
CA GLY A 470 0.54 5.19 -10.53
C GLY A 470 -0.01 3.76 -10.42
N ARG A 471 -1.25 3.50 -10.87
CA ARG A 471 -1.79 2.14 -10.96
C ARG A 471 -1.14 1.43 -12.15
N LYS A 472 -0.59 0.23 -11.94
CA LYS A 472 -0.08 -0.63 -13.01
C LYS A 472 -1.23 -1.10 -13.91
N LEU A 473 -1.08 -0.89 -15.22
CA LEU A 473 -2.06 -1.26 -16.26
C LEU A 473 -1.58 -2.43 -17.12
N ARG A 474 -0.27 -2.52 -17.37
CA ARG A 474 0.33 -3.56 -18.24
C ARG A 474 1.74 -3.90 -17.80
N THR A 475 2.11 -5.17 -17.95
CA THR A 475 3.49 -5.65 -17.97
C THR A 475 3.77 -6.31 -19.32
N VAL A 476 4.94 -6.09 -19.91
CA VAL A 476 5.42 -6.79 -21.10
C VAL A 476 6.76 -7.43 -20.79
N HIS A 477 6.80 -8.76 -20.78
CA HIS A 477 8.01 -9.55 -20.62
C HIS A 477 8.55 -9.92 -22.00
N PHE A 478 9.72 -9.40 -22.37
CA PHE A 478 10.46 -9.80 -23.56
C PHE A 478 11.65 -10.67 -23.15
N LEU A 479 11.58 -11.97 -23.40
CA LEU A 479 12.54 -12.98 -22.94
C LEU A 479 12.93 -13.89 -24.10
N GLU A 480 14.23 -14.07 -24.33
CA GLU A 480 14.79 -15.03 -25.31
C GLU A 480 14.30 -14.87 -26.77
N GLY A 481 13.66 -13.74 -27.09
CA GLY A 481 13.08 -13.43 -28.40
C GLY A 481 11.55 -13.38 -28.42
N ASP A 482 10.88 -13.97 -27.42
CA ASP A 482 9.43 -13.99 -27.28
C ASP A 482 8.92 -12.85 -26.41
N SER A 483 7.67 -12.43 -26.64
CA SER A 483 6.99 -11.38 -25.87
C SER A 483 5.67 -11.86 -25.27
N VAL A 484 5.50 -11.73 -23.96
CA VAL A 484 4.23 -11.94 -23.26
C VAL A 484 3.73 -10.60 -22.73
N THR A 485 2.49 -10.24 -23.07
CA THR A 485 1.82 -9.03 -22.56
C THR A 485 0.75 -9.42 -21.55
N THR A 486 0.84 -8.87 -20.34
CA THR A 486 -0.16 -9.04 -19.28
C THR A 486 -0.86 -7.70 -19.04
N ASP A 487 -2.18 -7.65 -19.22
CA ASP A 487 -3.02 -6.46 -18.97
C ASP A 487 -3.84 -6.62 -17.67
N TYR A 488 -3.85 -5.58 -16.83
CA TYR A 488 -4.51 -5.55 -15.52
C TYR A 488 -5.74 -4.62 -15.56
N CYS A 489 -6.88 -5.19 -15.93
CA CYS A 489 -8.14 -4.48 -16.19
C CYS A 489 -9.11 -4.63 -15.01
N GLY A 490 -9.09 -3.67 -14.08
CA GLY A 490 -9.85 -3.79 -12.83
C GLY A 490 -9.28 -4.92 -11.97
N ASN A 491 -10.05 -6.00 -11.83
CA ASN A 491 -9.69 -7.27 -11.20
C ASN A 491 -9.51 -8.42 -12.20
N VAL A 492 -9.66 -8.19 -13.51
CA VAL A 492 -9.40 -9.20 -14.54
C VAL A 492 -7.99 -9.04 -15.11
N VAL A 493 -7.24 -10.13 -15.12
CA VAL A 493 -5.92 -10.24 -15.75
C VAL A 493 -6.06 -10.93 -17.10
N TYR A 494 -5.58 -10.27 -18.15
CA TYR A 494 -5.51 -10.81 -19.51
C TYR A 494 -4.05 -11.13 -19.86
N GLU A 495 -3.81 -12.25 -20.54
CA GLU A 495 -2.52 -12.55 -21.16
C GLU A 495 -2.67 -12.60 -22.67
N ASN A 496 -1.86 -11.82 -23.39
CA ASN A 496 -1.90 -11.65 -24.85
C ASN A 496 -3.31 -11.36 -25.40
N GLY A 497 -4.11 -10.61 -24.64
CA GLY A 497 -5.50 -10.24 -24.95
C GLY A 497 -6.56 -11.26 -24.54
N VAL A 498 -6.19 -12.44 -24.01
CA VAL A 498 -7.11 -13.49 -23.56
C VAL A 498 -7.29 -13.41 -22.05
N PRO A 499 -8.52 -13.30 -21.51
CA PRO A 499 -8.75 -13.27 -20.06
C PRO A 499 -8.31 -14.59 -19.42
N GLN A 500 -7.49 -14.50 -18.35
CA GLN A 500 -6.95 -15.66 -17.63
C GLN A 500 -7.54 -15.78 -16.23
N ILE A 501 -7.58 -14.68 -15.48
CA ILE A 501 -7.89 -14.67 -14.05
C ILE A 501 -8.88 -13.54 -13.75
N LEU A 502 -9.93 -13.84 -12.98
CA LEU A 502 -10.79 -12.86 -12.32
C LEU A 502 -10.49 -12.90 -10.81
N LEU A 503 -9.87 -11.85 -10.27
CA LEU A 503 -9.52 -11.78 -8.85
C LEU A 503 -10.76 -11.48 -8.00
N THR A 504 -10.87 -12.16 -6.86
CA THR A 504 -11.91 -11.94 -5.84
C THR A 504 -11.26 -11.62 -4.49
N GLU A 505 -12.03 -11.21 -3.48
CA GLU A 505 -11.48 -10.93 -2.14
C GLU A 505 -10.92 -12.18 -1.43
N ALA A 506 -11.47 -13.35 -1.75
CA ALA A 506 -11.11 -14.65 -1.18
C ALA A 506 -10.05 -15.42 -1.99
N GLY A 507 -9.80 -15.03 -3.24
CA GLY A 507 -8.96 -15.79 -4.17
C GLY A 507 -9.13 -15.34 -5.61
N TYR A 508 -9.44 -16.26 -6.52
CA TYR A 508 -9.70 -15.95 -7.93
C TYR A 508 -10.57 -16.99 -8.62
N VAL A 509 -11.12 -16.63 -9.78
CA VAL A 509 -11.69 -17.56 -10.75
C VAL A 509 -10.71 -17.71 -11.92
N SER A 510 -10.39 -18.95 -12.28
CA SER A 510 -9.72 -19.26 -13.54
C SER A 510 -10.73 -19.11 -14.68
N LEU A 511 -10.50 -18.16 -15.59
CA LEU A 511 -11.44 -17.87 -16.68
C LEU A 511 -11.27 -18.81 -17.89
N THR A 512 -10.30 -19.73 -17.85
CA THR A 512 -10.07 -20.72 -18.91
C THR A 512 -10.89 -22.00 -18.74
N ASP A 513 -11.25 -22.36 -17.49
CA ASP A 513 -12.07 -23.52 -17.14
C ASP A 513 -13.28 -23.19 -16.23
N GLY A 514 -13.32 -21.97 -15.66
CA GLY A 514 -14.43 -21.45 -14.88
C GLY A 514 -14.35 -21.75 -13.37
N LYS A 515 -13.26 -22.34 -12.90
CA LYS A 515 -13.09 -22.83 -11.52
C LYS A 515 -12.77 -21.73 -10.52
N TYR A 516 -13.29 -21.86 -9.30
CA TYR A 516 -12.87 -21.05 -8.16
C TYR A 516 -11.63 -21.62 -7.47
N HIS A 517 -10.76 -20.71 -7.03
CA HIS A 517 -9.56 -20.99 -6.26
C HIS A 517 -9.50 -20.03 -5.07
N TYR A 518 -9.13 -20.53 -3.90
CA TYR A 518 -9.22 -19.81 -2.63
C TYR A 518 -7.87 -19.73 -1.91
N TYR A 519 -7.62 -18.59 -1.26
CA TYR A 519 -6.38 -18.32 -0.53
C TYR A 519 -6.58 -18.52 0.98
N LEU A 520 -5.88 -19.49 1.55
CA LEU A 520 -5.74 -19.61 3.01
C LEU A 520 -4.52 -18.81 3.45
N LYS A 521 -4.73 -17.84 4.34
CA LYS A 521 -3.76 -16.80 4.69
C LYS A 521 -3.27 -16.95 6.13
N ASP A 522 -2.06 -16.44 6.41
CA ASP A 522 -1.58 -16.27 7.78
C ASP A 522 -1.93 -14.90 8.38
N HIS A 523 -1.48 -14.63 9.59
CA HIS A 523 -1.73 -13.38 10.31
C HIS A 523 -1.25 -12.10 9.60
N GLN A 524 -0.38 -12.21 8.59
CA GLN A 524 0.08 -11.08 7.78
C GLN A 524 -0.64 -10.98 6.43
N GLY A 525 -1.65 -11.80 6.19
CA GLY A 525 -2.30 -11.92 4.89
C GLY A 525 -1.43 -12.60 3.82
N ASN A 526 -0.33 -13.27 4.19
CA ASN A 526 0.47 -14.01 3.21
C ASN A 526 -0.33 -15.20 2.69
N ASN A 527 -0.43 -15.39 1.38
CA ASN A 527 -1.08 -16.57 0.82
C ASN A 527 -0.25 -17.82 1.16
N ARG A 528 -0.75 -18.72 2.02
CA ARG A 528 -0.03 -19.91 2.53
C ARG A 528 -0.40 -21.19 1.81
N VAL A 529 -1.66 -21.33 1.45
CA VAL A 529 -2.18 -22.47 0.68
C VAL A 529 -3.17 -21.95 -0.33
N VAL A 530 -3.07 -22.43 -1.57
CA VAL A 530 -4.11 -22.26 -2.60
C VAL A 530 -4.87 -23.58 -2.72
N VAL A 531 -6.19 -23.50 -2.75
CA VAL A 531 -7.08 -24.65 -2.89
C VAL A 531 -8.14 -24.40 -3.97
N ASP A 532 -8.53 -25.46 -4.68
CA ASP A 532 -9.63 -25.42 -5.65
C ASP A 532 -11.02 -25.45 -4.94
N GLU A 533 -12.09 -25.37 -5.74
CA GLU A 533 -13.49 -25.54 -5.32
C GLU A 533 -13.85 -26.97 -4.85
N GLU A 534 -12.96 -27.95 -4.99
CA GLU A 534 -13.20 -29.35 -4.61
C GLU A 534 -12.52 -29.81 -3.31
N GLY A 535 -11.62 -29.02 -2.73
CA GLY A 535 -10.87 -29.39 -1.52
C GLY A 535 -9.38 -29.65 -1.74
N THR A 536 -8.90 -29.60 -2.98
CA THR A 536 -7.53 -30.01 -3.36
C THR A 536 -6.54 -28.90 -3.03
N VAL A 537 -5.36 -29.28 -2.52
CA VAL A 537 -4.26 -28.34 -2.34
C VAL A 537 -3.48 -28.27 -3.65
N GLU A 538 -3.49 -27.10 -4.28
CA GLU A 538 -2.78 -26.85 -5.54
C GLU A 538 -1.38 -26.27 -5.31
N GLU A 539 -1.23 -25.45 -4.26
CA GLU A 539 0.00 -24.75 -3.95
C GLU A 539 0.18 -24.59 -2.43
N VAL A 540 1.42 -24.70 -1.96
CA VAL A 540 1.81 -24.42 -0.57
C VAL A 540 2.99 -23.46 -0.57
N ASN A 541 2.80 -22.31 0.08
CA ASN A 541 3.79 -21.25 0.22
C ASN A 541 4.20 -21.11 1.71
N ASP A 542 5.44 -21.49 2.00
CA ASP A 542 6.13 -21.15 3.25
C ASP A 542 7.22 -20.13 2.98
N TYR A 543 7.44 -19.22 3.94
CA TYR A 543 8.25 -18.02 3.76
C TYR A 543 9.33 -17.90 4.84
N TYR A 544 10.51 -17.41 4.45
CA TYR A 544 11.44 -16.74 5.36
C TYR A 544 10.79 -15.46 5.94
N ALA A 545 11.33 -14.90 7.01
CA ALA A 545 10.71 -13.77 7.71
C ALA A 545 10.61 -12.51 6.84
N PHE A 546 11.59 -12.24 5.98
CA PHE A 546 11.57 -11.16 4.98
C PHE A 546 10.81 -11.52 3.68
N GLY A 547 10.02 -12.60 3.66
CA GLY A 547 9.11 -12.92 2.57
C GLY A 547 9.70 -13.75 1.41
N GLY A 548 10.93 -14.24 1.51
CA GLY A 548 11.48 -15.17 0.54
C GLY A 548 10.76 -16.51 0.55
N LEU A 549 10.43 -17.10 -0.61
CA LEU A 549 9.78 -18.42 -0.67
C LEU A 549 10.76 -19.54 -0.30
N MET A 550 10.41 -20.41 0.65
CA MET A 550 11.19 -21.61 0.96
C MET A 550 11.30 -22.53 -0.27
N SER A 551 12.40 -23.30 -0.36
CA SER A 551 12.77 -24.07 -1.57
C SER A 551 11.74 -25.07 -2.08
N THR A 552 10.82 -25.55 -1.22
CA THR A 552 9.70 -26.39 -1.64
C THR A 552 8.61 -25.61 -2.36
N SER A 553 8.37 -24.38 -1.91
CA SER A 553 7.36 -23.45 -2.45
C SER A 553 7.86 -22.70 -3.67
N SER A 554 9.17 -22.43 -3.77
CA SER A 554 9.76 -21.72 -4.91
C SER A 554 9.80 -22.51 -6.23
N ARG A 555 9.25 -23.75 -6.27
CA ARG A 555 9.34 -24.69 -7.41
C ARG A 555 8.02 -24.98 -8.12
N GLN A 556 6.88 -24.65 -7.51
CA GLN A 556 5.56 -24.75 -8.12
C GLN A 556 4.86 -23.42 -7.92
N SER A 557 4.30 -22.86 -8.99
CA SER A 557 3.53 -21.62 -8.93
C SER A 557 2.32 -21.74 -9.81
N VAL A 558 1.12 -21.73 -9.21
CA VAL A 558 -0.16 -21.77 -9.95
C VAL A 558 -0.72 -20.37 -10.22
N GLN A 559 -0.28 -19.39 -9.43
CA GLN A 559 -0.74 -17.99 -9.46
C GLN A 559 0.36 -17.06 -8.88
N PRO A 560 0.41 -15.75 -9.19
CA PRO A 560 1.58 -14.92 -8.86
C PRO A 560 1.54 -14.21 -7.48
N TYR A 561 0.42 -14.19 -6.76
CA TYR A 561 0.24 -13.43 -5.50
C TYR A 561 0.70 -14.24 -4.28
N LYS A 562 1.75 -13.79 -3.57
CA LYS A 562 2.40 -14.56 -2.50
C LYS A 562 2.41 -13.81 -1.15
N TYR A 563 3.55 -13.22 -0.79
CA TYR A 563 3.80 -12.50 0.47
C TYR A 563 2.97 -11.20 0.51
N ASN A 564 2.28 -10.96 1.63
CA ASN A 564 1.23 -9.94 1.82
C ASN A 564 0.20 -9.82 0.67
N GLY A 565 -0.05 -10.91 -0.07
CA GLY A 565 -0.91 -10.88 -1.26
C GLY A 565 -0.35 -10.08 -2.44
N LYS A 566 0.94 -9.75 -2.45
CA LYS A 566 1.61 -9.02 -3.55
C LYS A 566 2.04 -9.94 -4.67
N GLU A 567 2.00 -9.41 -5.89
CA GLU A 567 2.43 -10.10 -7.11
C GLU A 567 3.96 -10.27 -7.09
N LEU A 568 4.44 -11.51 -7.24
CA LEU A 568 5.85 -11.85 -7.33
C LEU A 568 6.24 -12.08 -8.79
N ASP A 569 6.99 -11.15 -9.38
CA ASP A 569 7.52 -11.30 -10.73
C ASP A 569 8.94 -11.92 -10.68
N ARG A 570 9.03 -13.18 -11.13
CA ARG A 570 10.27 -13.97 -11.20
C ARG A 570 10.83 -14.08 -12.61
N LYS A 571 10.14 -13.51 -13.61
CA LYS A 571 10.50 -13.66 -15.02
C LYS A 571 11.86 -12.98 -15.27
N GLY A 572 12.72 -13.64 -16.07
CA GLY A 572 14.08 -13.15 -16.35
C GLY A 572 15.06 -13.14 -15.16
N GLY A 573 14.67 -13.67 -13.98
CA GLY A 573 15.50 -13.60 -12.76
C GLY A 573 15.31 -12.32 -11.93
N LEU A 574 14.19 -11.61 -12.13
CA LEU A 574 13.86 -10.39 -11.39
C LEU A 574 13.65 -10.68 -9.88
N ASP A 575 12.76 -11.62 -9.56
CA ASP A 575 12.36 -12.02 -8.21
C ASP A 575 11.95 -10.82 -7.31
N TRP A 576 11.10 -9.93 -7.84
CA TRP A 576 10.59 -8.76 -7.11
C TRP A 576 9.11 -8.86 -6.80
N TYR A 577 8.74 -8.35 -5.62
CA TYR A 577 7.35 -8.11 -5.23
C TYR A 577 6.91 -6.70 -5.62
N ASP A 578 5.78 -6.60 -6.31
CA ASP A 578 5.14 -5.31 -6.62
C ASP A 578 4.20 -4.90 -5.47
N TYR A 579 4.61 -3.91 -4.68
CA TYR A 579 3.79 -3.34 -3.61
C TYR A 579 2.86 -2.22 -4.09
N GLY A 580 3.03 -1.70 -5.31
CA GLY A 580 2.36 -0.53 -5.86
C GLY A 580 3.29 0.69 -5.91
N ALA A 581 3.61 1.30 -4.76
CA ALA A 581 4.44 2.50 -4.71
C ALA A 581 5.95 2.22 -4.92
N ARG A 582 6.38 0.99 -4.64
CA ARG A 582 7.77 0.51 -4.65
C ARG A 582 7.84 -0.97 -5.05
N MET A 583 8.96 -1.36 -5.67
CA MET A 583 9.34 -2.76 -5.85
C MET A 583 10.19 -3.21 -4.65
N TYR A 584 9.90 -4.40 -4.13
CA TYR A 584 10.56 -5.02 -2.96
C TYR A 584 11.32 -6.28 -3.37
N ASP A 585 12.55 -6.44 -2.85
CA ASP A 585 13.36 -7.64 -3.04
C ASP A 585 13.57 -8.36 -1.71
N ALA A 586 12.89 -9.50 -1.58
CA ALA A 586 12.99 -10.37 -0.41
C ALA A 586 14.39 -10.99 -0.25
N ALA A 587 15.19 -11.10 -1.32
CA ALA A 587 16.58 -11.58 -1.21
C ALA A 587 17.45 -10.60 -0.40
N LEU A 588 17.09 -9.30 -0.39
CA LEU A 588 17.81 -8.22 0.27
C LEU A 588 17.07 -7.61 1.49
N GLY A 589 15.79 -7.94 1.68
CA GLY A 589 14.97 -7.41 2.78
C GLY A 589 14.66 -5.91 2.67
N ARG A 590 14.64 -5.33 1.45
CA ARG A 590 14.51 -3.88 1.23
C ARG A 590 13.81 -3.51 -0.10
N PHE A 591 13.37 -2.26 -0.18
CA PHE A 591 12.83 -1.66 -1.40
C PHE A 591 13.92 -1.05 -2.31
N MET A 592 13.59 -0.88 -3.59
CA MET A 592 14.52 -0.37 -4.62
C MET A 592 14.50 1.15 -4.82
N LYS A 593 13.65 1.88 -4.12
CA LYS A 593 13.57 3.36 -4.15
C LYS A 593 13.22 3.91 -2.77
N THR A 594 13.45 5.21 -2.59
CA THR A 594 13.05 5.91 -1.37
C THR A 594 11.54 5.87 -1.15
N ASP A 595 11.14 5.73 0.11
CA ASP A 595 9.77 5.92 0.57
C ASP A 595 9.28 7.35 0.27
N ARG A 596 8.08 7.49 -0.32
CA ARG A 596 7.47 8.81 -0.55
C ARG A 596 7.08 9.52 0.75
N PHE A 597 6.89 8.76 1.84
CA PHE A 597 6.71 9.28 3.19
C PHE A 597 7.96 9.07 4.07
N SER A 598 9.16 8.92 3.50
CA SER A 598 10.44 8.85 4.24
C SER A 598 10.67 10.02 5.22
N GLU A 599 10.09 11.19 4.95
CA GLU A 599 10.13 12.38 5.82
C GLU A 599 9.26 12.27 7.06
N LYS A 600 8.26 11.37 7.02
CA LYS A 600 7.73 10.80 8.24
C LYS A 600 8.89 9.95 8.81
N TYR A 601 9.39 8.94 8.12
CA TYR A 601 10.25 7.91 8.71
C TYR A 601 11.74 8.27 8.92
N VAL A 602 12.07 9.47 9.42
CA VAL A 602 13.45 10.02 9.47
C VAL A 602 14.42 9.25 10.39
N SER A 603 13.90 8.44 11.33
CA SER A 603 14.71 7.55 12.18
C SER A 603 15.02 6.20 11.53
N LEU A 604 14.47 5.96 10.33
CA LEU A 604 14.60 4.74 9.56
C LEU A 604 15.25 5.03 8.19
N SER A 605 15.88 4.03 7.59
CA SER A 605 16.40 4.13 6.22
C SER A 605 15.23 4.33 5.23
N PRO A 606 15.31 5.23 4.24
CA PRO A 606 14.27 5.41 3.23
C PRO A 606 13.95 4.16 2.38
N TYR A 607 14.74 3.09 2.48
CA TYR A 607 14.61 1.86 1.69
C TYR A 607 14.18 0.63 2.50
N GLN A 608 14.03 0.75 3.83
CA GLN A 608 13.69 -0.37 4.71
C GLN A 608 12.30 -0.96 4.45
N TYR A 609 12.10 -2.23 4.79
CA TYR A 609 10.78 -2.87 4.83
C TYR A 609 10.31 -3.16 6.27
N GLY A 610 9.05 -2.86 6.58
CA GLY A 610 8.38 -3.25 7.83
C GLY A 610 9.02 -2.72 9.12
N ALA A 611 9.68 -1.56 9.10
CA ALA A 611 10.57 -1.05 10.14
C ALA A 611 11.71 -2.02 10.54
N ASN A 612 12.14 -2.88 9.60
CA ASN A 612 13.00 -4.05 9.85
C ASN A 612 12.41 -5.06 10.84
N ASN A 613 11.09 -5.09 11.01
CA ASN A 613 10.35 -6.07 11.78
C ASN A 613 9.27 -6.71 10.88
N PRO A 614 9.69 -7.54 9.91
CA PRO A 614 8.82 -8.06 8.85
C PRO A 614 7.85 -9.15 9.34
N VAL A 615 7.89 -9.51 10.63
CA VAL A 615 6.98 -10.47 11.27
C VAL A 615 5.73 -9.77 11.82
N ASN A 616 5.89 -8.57 12.38
CA ASN A 616 4.80 -7.86 13.05
C ASN A 616 4.22 -6.72 12.19
N ASN A 617 4.98 -6.23 11.19
CA ASN A 617 4.59 -5.12 10.34
C ASN A 617 4.41 -5.55 8.88
N ILE A 618 3.45 -4.92 8.21
CA ILE A 618 3.25 -5.01 6.76
C ILE A 618 3.31 -3.60 6.22
N ASP A 619 4.13 -3.35 5.21
CA ASP A 619 4.00 -2.13 4.42
C ASP A 619 2.93 -2.38 3.33
N VAL A 620 1.70 -1.88 3.55
CA VAL A 620 0.54 -2.28 2.73
C VAL A 620 0.66 -1.85 1.27
N ASN A 621 1.27 -0.69 0.98
CA ASN A 621 1.39 -0.14 -0.38
C ASN A 621 2.85 0.16 -0.79
N GLY A 622 3.80 -0.09 0.10
CA GLY A 622 5.18 0.36 -0.09
C GLY A 622 5.36 1.83 0.30
N ASP A 623 4.72 2.34 1.36
CA ASP A 623 4.88 3.73 1.81
C ASP A 623 4.61 4.14 3.29
N SER A 624 4.28 3.31 4.33
CA SER A 624 3.83 3.90 5.64
C SER A 624 4.08 3.23 7.06
N ILE A 625 4.93 3.75 8.02
CA ILE A 625 4.91 3.59 9.56
C ILE A 625 5.86 4.53 10.46
N TRP A 626 5.45 5.36 11.49
CA TRP A 626 6.34 5.91 12.63
C TRP A 626 5.76 6.88 13.77
N TYR A 627 6.64 7.55 14.57
CA TYR A 627 6.53 8.72 15.51
C TYR A 627 7.88 9.54 15.64
N THR A 628 7.88 10.83 16.07
CA THR A 628 9.10 11.66 16.39
C THR A 628 9.51 11.67 17.88
N ARG A 629 10.75 12.14 18.19
CA ARG A 629 11.18 12.53 19.55
C ARG A 629 12.11 13.76 19.56
N ASN A 630 11.88 14.70 20.47
CA ASN A 630 12.68 15.90 20.75
C ASN A 630 12.93 16.04 22.27
N GLY A 631 14.14 15.67 22.71
CA GLY A 631 14.50 15.63 24.14
C GLY A 631 13.68 14.58 24.89
N ASP A 632 12.98 15.03 25.93
CA ASP A 632 12.03 14.20 26.68
C ASP A 632 10.64 14.16 26.01
N ILE A 633 10.37 14.96 24.97
CA ILE A 633 9.08 14.97 24.27
C ILE A 633 9.09 13.93 23.14
N VAL A 634 8.07 13.09 23.06
CA VAL A 634 7.82 12.19 21.92
C VAL A 634 6.57 12.72 21.22
N THR A 635 6.53 12.84 19.89
CA THR A 635 5.31 13.26 19.17
C THR A 635 4.92 12.24 18.13
N MET A 636 3.79 11.56 18.34
CA MET A 636 3.18 10.63 17.38
C MET A 636 2.55 11.42 16.23
N HIS A 637 2.80 11.03 14.98
CA HIS A 637 2.35 11.73 13.77
C HIS A 637 1.32 10.91 13.02
N VAL A 638 0.11 11.45 12.84
CA VAL A 638 -1.02 10.70 12.27
C VAL A 638 -1.71 11.49 11.17
N THR A 639 -1.69 10.98 9.94
CA THR A 639 -2.51 11.50 8.83
C THR A 639 -3.64 10.52 8.58
N ALA A 640 -4.88 10.99 8.60
CA ALA A 640 -6.05 10.15 8.42
C ALA A 640 -7.19 10.90 7.71
N LYS A 641 -8.18 10.16 7.22
CA LYS A 641 -9.45 10.68 6.71
C LYS A 641 -10.60 10.35 7.66
N ILE A 642 -11.68 11.12 7.64
CA ILE A 642 -12.94 10.84 8.34
C ILE A 642 -14.14 10.96 7.41
N PHE A 643 -14.98 9.93 7.37
CA PHE A 643 -16.18 9.82 6.54
C PHE A 643 -17.45 9.68 7.40
N ASN A 644 -18.59 10.18 6.92
CA ASN A 644 -19.90 9.98 7.55
C ASN A 644 -20.71 8.89 6.83
N ASN A 645 -20.79 7.70 7.42
CA ASN A 645 -21.60 6.58 6.95
C ASN A 645 -22.83 6.37 7.87
N SER A 646 -23.52 7.46 8.17
CA SER A 646 -24.64 7.54 9.12
C SER A 646 -25.77 8.39 8.54
N SER A 647 -26.99 8.18 9.04
CA SER A 647 -28.16 9.00 8.73
C SER A 647 -28.21 10.33 9.51
N ASP A 648 -27.32 10.53 10.50
CA ASP A 648 -27.23 11.76 11.29
C ASP A 648 -26.61 12.93 10.50
N ASN A 649 -27.18 14.12 10.68
CA ASN A 649 -26.64 15.37 10.14
C ASN A 649 -25.49 15.88 11.04
N ILE A 650 -24.25 15.56 10.65
CA ILE A 650 -23.04 15.85 11.44
C ILE A 650 -22.21 16.96 10.78
N ASN A 651 -21.76 17.92 11.59
CA ASN A 651 -20.74 18.88 11.17
C ASN A 651 -19.36 18.19 11.18
N MET A 652 -18.96 17.63 10.04
CA MET A 652 -17.73 16.83 9.92
C MET A 652 -16.45 17.61 10.24
N ALA A 653 -16.40 18.91 9.91
CA ALA A 653 -15.26 19.76 10.27
C ALA A 653 -15.15 20.02 11.78
N ARG A 654 -16.26 19.91 12.52
CA ARG A 654 -16.27 19.88 13.98
C ARG A 654 -15.91 18.49 14.50
N ALA A 655 -16.56 17.42 14.00
CA ALA A 655 -16.29 16.05 14.44
C ALA A 655 -14.80 15.68 14.33
N ALA A 656 -14.15 16.06 13.22
CA ALA A 656 -12.71 15.90 13.05
C ALA A 656 -11.88 16.59 14.16
N LYS A 657 -12.24 17.82 14.55
CA LYS A 657 -11.57 18.55 15.63
C LYS A 657 -11.81 17.93 17.01
N ASP A 658 -13.05 17.51 17.27
CA ASP A 658 -13.43 16.89 18.54
C ASP A 658 -12.67 15.55 18.71
N ILE A 659 -12.57 14.72 17.66
CA ILE A 659 -11.79 13.48 17.64
C ILE A 659 -10.29 13.74 17.85
N VAL A 660 -9.71 14.71 17.13
CA VAL A 660 -8.29 15.08 17.30
C VAL A 660 -8.01 15.60 18.72
N SER A 661 -8.92 16.38 19.29
CA SER A 661 -8.83 16.89 20.66
C SER A 661 -8.88 15.76 21.69
N ASP A 662 -9.83 14.84 21.53
CA ASP A 662 -10.00 13.70 22.44
C ASP A 662 -8.82 12.72 22.37
N ILE A 663 -8.30 12.42 21.17
CA ILE A 663 -7.08 11.60 20.97
C ILE A 663 -5.88 12.26 21.67
N LYS A 664 -5.67 13.57 21.45
CA LYS A 664 -4.63 14.33 22.16
C LYS A 664 -4.84 14.24 23.69
N SER A 665 -6.05 14.45 24.19
CA SER A 665 -6.33 14.40 25.63
C SER A 665 -6.03 13.04 26.29
N THR A 666 -6.04 11.95 25.51
CA THR A 666 -5.83 10.59 26.02
C THR A 666 -4.38 10.13 25.89
N TYR A 667 -3.69 10.54 24.82
CA TYR A 667 -2.30 10.12 24.55
C TYR A 667 -1.24 11.16 24.92
N GLU A 668 -1.56 12.46 24.99
CA GLU A 668 -0.58 13.45 25.44
C GLU A 668 -0.40 13.35 26.96
N GLY A 669 0.80 13.01 27.41
CA GLY A 669 1.05 12.73 28.83
C GLY A 669 2.45 12.20 29.10
N LYS A 670 2.80 12.09 30.38
CA LYS A 670 4.11 11.58 30.81
C LYS A 670 4.10 10.07 31.00
N PHE A 671 5.15 9.41 30.50
CA PHE A 671 5.36 7.96 30.65
C PHE A 671 6.82 7.69 31.00
N GLU A 672 7.11 6.59 31.71
CA GLU A 672 8.48 6.16 32.01
C GLU A 672 8.88 5.01 31.08
N TRP A 673 10.02 5.15 30.41
CA TRP A 673 10.53 4.10 29.52
C TRP A 673 11.45 3.13 30.27
N SER A 674 11.84 2.05 29.59
CA SER A 674 12.76 1.01 30.09
C SER A 674 14.19 1.51 30.44
N ASP A 675 14.49 2.80 30.24
CA ASP A 675 15.73 3.46 30.70
C ASP A 675 15.55 4.23 32.03
N ASN A 676 14.40 4.06 32.71
CA ASN A 676 13.97 4.79 33.90
C ASN A 676 13.94 6.33 33.73
N LYS A 677 13.70 6.82 32.50
CA LYS A 677 13.47 8.26 32.26
C LYS A 677 12.01 8.52 31.91
N THR A 678 11.51 9.64 32.40
CA THR A 678 10.18 10.14 32.10
C THR A 678 10.19 10.92 30.78
N TYR A 679 9.45 10.44 29.80
CA TYR A 679 9.15 11.10 28.54
C TYR A 679 7.76 11.75 28.60
N ASN A 680 7.45 12.61 27.64
CA ASN A 680 6.18 13.29 27.49
C ASN A 680 5.65 13.12 26.07
N LEU A 681 4.72 12.20 25.87
CA LEU A 681 4.04 11.99 24.60
C LEU A 681 3.22 13.25 24.23
N LYS A 682 3.19 13.52 22.94
CA LYS A 682 2.37 14.49 22.21
C LYS A 682 1.77 13.79 21.00
N VAL A 683 0.68 14.33 20.46
CA VAL A 683 0.08 13.84 19.23
C VAL A 683 -0.07 14.99 18.24
N ASP A 684 0.52 14.81 17.07
CA ASP A 684 0.35 15.69 15.92
C ASP A 684 -0.50 14.94 14.88
N MET A 685 -1.67 15.49 14.53
CA MET A 685 -2.69 14.75 13.80
C MET A 685 -3.43 15.64 12.82
N ASP A 686 -3.42 15.21 11.56
CA ASP A 686 -4.13 15.79 10.43
C ASP A 686 -5.27 14.83 10.03
N LEU A 687 -6.50 15.17 10.41
CA LEU A 687 -7.71 14.38 10.15
C LEU A 687 -8.60 15.09 9.12
N LYS A 688 -8.51 14.66 7.87
CA LYS A 688 -9.19 15.28 6.72
C LYS A 688 -10.60 14.74 6.55
N VAL A 689 -11.58 15.60 6.29
CA VAL A 689 -12.95 15.12 5.98
C VAL A 689 -12.97 14.53 4.57
N ALA A 690 -13.24 13.23 4.46
CA ALA A 690 -13.65 12.59 3.23
C ALA A 690 -15.15 12.83 3.03
N THR A 691 -15.54 13.27 1.83
CA THR A 691 -16.95 13.49 1.46
C THR A 691 -17.61 12.22 0.91
N SER A 692 -16.81 11.24 0.49
CA SER A 692 -17.23 9.93 -0.01
C SER A 692 -16.18 8.86 0.31
N MET A 693 -16.58 7.59 0.39
CA MET A 693 -15.63 6.45 0.45
C MET A 693 -14.74 6.31 -0.78
N LYS A 694 -14.97 7.12 -1.84
CA LYS A 694 -14.10 7.21 -3.02
C LYS A 694 -13.12 8.38 -2.98
N ASP A 695 -13.23 9.24 -1.98
CA ASP A 695 -12.13 10.11 -1.53
C ASP A 695 -11.16 9.33 -0.62
N VAL A 696 -11.42 8.04 -0.36
CA VAL A 696 -10.64 7.15 0.48
C VAL A 696 -9.99 6.08 -0.40
N GLU A 697 -8.67 6.08 -0.43
CA GLU A 697 -7.85 5.06 -1.07
C GLU A 697 -7.61 3.89 -0.10
N ASN A 698 -7.23 2.71 -0.60
CA ASN A 698 -6.73 1.61 0.24
C ASN A 698 -5.43 1.95 1.03
N SER A 699 -4.86 3.12 0.79
CA SER A 699 -3.66 3.69 1.43
C SER A 699 -3.96 4.61 2.63
N ASP A 700 -5.19 5.08 2.78
CA ASP A 700 -5.56 5.99 3.88
C ASP A 700 -5.74 5.24 5.20
N HIS A 701 -5.44 5.91 6.31
CA HIS A 701 -6.05 5.57 7.60
C HIS A 701 -7.43 6.23 7.68
N LEU A 702 -8.50 5.46 7.91
CA LEU A 702 -9.87 5.99 7.88
C LEU A 702 -10.58 5.90 9.23
N PHE A 703 -11.33 6.95 9.54
CA PHE A 703 -12.38 7.00 10.55
C PHE A 703 -13.75 7.02 9.89
N VAL A 704 -14.73 6.28 10.41
CA VAL A 704 -16.11 6.26 9.90
C VAL A 704 -17.08 6.54 11.03
N LEU A 705 -17.93 7.55 10.88
CA LEU A 705 -19.09 7.76 11.76
C LEU A 705 -20.25 6.91 11.26
N ALA A 706 -20.88 6.10 12.10
CA ALA A 706 -21.95 5.17 11.70
C ALA A 706 -23.10 5.14 12.72
N ASP A 707 -24.33 4.84 12.23
CA ASP A 707 -25.53 4.77 13.07
C ASP A 707 -25.40 3.71 14.18
N SER A 708 -25.73 4.09 15.42
CA SER A 708 -25.54 3.25 16.60
C SER A 708 -26.46 3.66 17.76
N ASP A 709 -27.19 2.67 18.30
CA ASP A 709 -27.97 2.77 19.55
C ASP A 709 -27.09 2.88 20.82
N SER A 710 -25.77 2.69 20.65
CA SER A 710 -24.75 2.70 21.71
C SER A 710 -23.67 3.76 21.45
N LYS A 711 -23.07 4.29 22.52
CA LYS A 711 -22.01 5.32 22.45
C LYS A 711 -20.61 4.73 22.27
N GLY A 712 -19.70 5.49 21.66
CA GLY A 712 -18.27 5.20 21.59
C GLY A 712 -17.77 4.60 20.28
N ALA A 713 -16.53 4.11 20.31
CA ALA A 713 -15.85 3.51 19.17
C ALA A 713 -16.15 2.02 18.99
N ARG A 714 -16.08 1.56 17.73
CA ARG A 714 -16.17 0.17 17.29
C ARG A 714 -14.89 -0.20 16.52
N GLY A 715 -14.58 -1.49 16.51
CA GLY A 715 -13.25 -1.98 16.13
C GLY A 715 -12.78 -1.71 14.72
N ALA A 716 -11.47 -1.86 14.51
CA ALA A 716 -10.84 -1.75 13.20
C ALA A 716 -11.40 -2.79 12.21
N THR A 717 -12.15 -2.34 11.21
CA THR A 717 -12.74 -3.19 10.15
C THR A 717 -12.01 -3.02 8.83
N SER A 718 -11.95 -4.07 8.02
CA SER A 718 -11.34 -4.04 6.68
C SER A 718 -12.31 -3.48 5.64
N MET A 719 -11.97 -2.34 5.02
CA MET A 719 -12.72 -1.76 3.88
C MET A 719 -11.78 -0.86 3.05
N LEU A 720 -12.31 -0.08 2.08
CA LEU A 720 -11.49 0.99 1.46
C LEU A 720 -10.96 1.93 2.55
N GLY A 721 -9.65 2.18 2.57
CA GLY A 721 -8.95 2.74 3.73
C GLY A 721 -8.26 1.70 4.63
N GLY A 722 -8.01 0.48 4.14
CA GLY A 722 -7.27 -0.54 4.88
C GLY A 722 -7.97 -0.96 6.17
N LYS A 723 -7.35 -0.68 7.33
CA LYS A 723 -7.96 -0.85 8.66
C LYS A 723 -8.67 0.44 9.08
N VAL A 724 -9.97 0.34 9.32
CA VAL A 724 -10.85 1.50 9.50
C VAL A 724 -11.50 1.53 10.88
N MET A 725 -11.29 2.63 11.61
CA MET A 725 -11.88 2.85 12.93
C MET A 725 -13.31 3.38 12.81
N THR A 726 -14.30 2.71 13.41
CA THR A 726 -15.69 3.19 13.39
C THR A 726 -16.07 3.88 14.71
N LEU A 727 -16.90 4.92 14.65
CA LEU A 727 -17.38 5.70 15.78
C LEU A 727 -18.91 5.85 15.71
N ALA A 728 -19.59 5.88 16.86
CA ALA A 728 -21.02 6.17 16.90
C ALA A 728 -21.32 7.61 16.44
N SER A 729 -22.17 7.74 15.40
CA SER A 729 -22.63 9.01 14.85
C SER A 729 -23.38 9.89 15.87
N SER A 730 -24.16 9.24 16.72
CA SER A 730 -25.02 9.85 17.73
C SER A 730 -24.25 10.65 18.79
N ASP A 731 -22.95 10.38 18.95
CA ASP A 731 -22.05 11.17 19.81
C ASP A 731 -21.67 12.53 19.19
N PHE A 732 -21.83 12.71 17.87
CA PHE A 732 -21.47 13.94 17.12
C PHE A 732 -22.69 14.67 16.51
N ALA A 733 -23.89 14.10 16.59
CA ALA A 733 -25.10 14.63 16.00
C ALA A 733 -25.66 15.90 16.67
N ASN A 734 -26.50 16.63 15.94
CA ASN A 734 -27.43 17.66 16.46
C ASN A 734 -26.81 18.82 17.28
N ASN A 735 -25.58 19.23 16.98
CA ASN A 735 -24.88 20.32 17.68
C ASN A 735 -24.79 20.16 19.21
N ASN A 736 -24.76 18.92 19.71
CA ASN A 736 -24.56 18.68 21.15
C ASN A 736 -23.24 19.34 21.61
N TRP A 737 -23.32 20.32 22.51
CA TRP A 737 -22.19 21.17 22.92
C TRP A 737 -21.29 20.50 23.98
N LEU A 738 -21.72 19.36 24.55
CA LEU A 738 -20.95 18.55 25.49
C LEU A 738 -20.56 17.21 24.85
N SER A 739 -19.48 17.21 24.08
CA SER A 739 -18.86 16.01 23.49
C SER A 739 -17.50 15.74 24.13
N ASN A 740 -17.50 14.98 25.22
CA ASN A 740 -16.30 14.44 25.88
C ASN A 740 -16.17 12.95 25.50
N ASN A 741 -16.16 12.66 24.20
CA ASN A 741 -16.72 11.42 23.64
C ASN A 741 -15.80 10.20 23.78
N LEU A 742 -14.48 10.35 23.64
CA LEU A 742 -13.54 9.27 23.98
C LEU A 742 -13.32 9.15 25.50
N SER A 743 -13.53 10.23 26.27
CA SER A 743 -13.21 10.28 27.71
C SER A 743 -14.30 9.77 28.66
N TYR A 744 -15.57 9.69 28.22
CA TYR A 744 -16.66 9.19 29.07
C TYR A 744 -16.63 7.66 29.24
N ASN A 745 -15.95 6.96 28.35
CA ASN A 745 -15.76 5.52 28.43
C ASN A 745 -14.55 5.22 29.32
N LYS A 746 -14.75 4.69 30.53
CA LYS A 746 -13.69 4.32 31.49
C LYS A 746 -12.91 3.06 31.09
N THR A 747 -12.82 2.81 29.80
CA THR A 747 -12.36 1.57 29.18
C THR A 747 -11.54 1.97 27.97
N PHE A 748 -10.27 1.56 27.93
CA PHE A 748 -9.24 1.92 26.94
C PHE A 748 -9.55 1.48 25.49
N THR A 749 -10.77 1.02 25.22
CA THR A 749 -11.20 0.42 23.95
C THR A 749 -11.08 1.38 22.77
N ALA A 750 -11.57 2.62 22.88
CA ALA A 750 -11.56 3.52 21.73
C ALA A 750 -10.16 3.96 21.31
N THR A 751 -9.26 4.15 22.28
CA THR A 751 -7.84 4.39 22.00
C THR A 751 -7.14 3.14 21.48
N HIS A 752 -7.43 1.96 22.03
CA HIS A 752 -6.90 0.69 21.52
C HIS A 752 -7.24 0.47 20.02
N GLU A 753 -8.49 0.73 19.61
CA GLU A 753 -8.91 0.61 18.20
C GLU A 753 -8.28 1.66 17.27
N PHE A 754 -8.00 2.86 17.79
CA PHE A 754 -7.20 3.86 17.05
C PHE A 754 -5.82 3.31 16.70
N GLY A 755 -5.11 2.72 17.68
CA GLY A 755 -3.80 2.10 17.46
C GLY A 755 -3.81 1.02 16.37
N HIS A 756 -4.86 0.18 16.33
CA HIS A 756 -5.05 -0.81 15.26
C HIS A 756 -5.28 -0.19 13.88
N ALA A 757 -6.12 0.85 13.79
CA ALA A 757 -6.47 1.51 12.53
C ALA A 757 -5.28 2.26 11.90
N ILE A 758 -4.39 2.82 12.72
CA ILE A 758 -3.19 3.54 12.23
C ILE A 758 -1.93 2.66 12.14
N GLY A 759 -2.06 1.34 12.27
CA GLY A 759 -0.94 0.39 12.15
C GLY A 759 0.06 0.45 13.32
N ILE A 760 -0.29 1.10 14.43
CA ILE A 760 0.57 1.27 15.61
C ILE A 760 0.17 0.24 16.68
N ILE A 761 0.50 -1.03 16.43
CA ILE A 761 0.23 -2.14 17.36
C ILE A 761 1.21 -2.16 18.56
N THR A 762 2.36 -1.48 18.45
CA THR A 762 3.46 -1.58 19.44
C THR A 762 3.71 -0.34 20.29
N PHE A 763 3.16 0.84 19.97
CA PHE A 763 3.45 2.07 20.74
C PHE A 763 2.51 2.27 21.92
N ALA A 764 1.21 2.01 21.74
CA ALA A 764 0.19 2.18 22.79
C ALA A 764 0.31 1.19 23.95
N GLU A 765 1.04 0.08 23.78
CA GLU A 765 1.30 -0.93 24.82
C GLU A 765 2.62 -0.72 25.57
N SER A 766 3.31 0.39 25.30
CA SER A 766 4.58 0.78 25.92
C SER A 766 4.48 2.02 26.82
N ILE A 767 3.24 2.41 27.15
CA ILE A 767 2.85 3.59 27.94
C ILE A 767 2.16 3.13 29.23
#